data_AF-A0A8T0UD67-F1
#
_entry.id   AF-A0A8T0UD67-F1
#
_cell.length_a   1.000
_cell.length_b   1.000
_cell.length_c   1.000
_cell.angle_alpha   90.00
_cell.angle_beta   90.00
_cell.angle_gamma   90.00
#
_symmetry.space_group_name_H-M   'P 1'
#
loop_
_entity.id
_entity.type
_entity.pdbx_description
1 polymer ?
#
loop_
_entity_poly.entity_id
_entity_poly.type
_entity_poly.pdbx_seq_one_letter_code
_entity_poly.pdbx_strand_id
1 'polypeptide(L)'
;MASLRPLDSSLAVAASARPRRGLAPPVPVGGAGGASSVRRRSGVAAPGRRGFSCRAGPPASAAERKKEKKRIKPVQLRVCLDHQVKFGEHVGIIGSTKELGSWKSQVEMEWTPDGWVCQLDLPGETLLEFKFVIFSKEGKEKIWEDGDNRAVDLPKDGAFDIICHWNMTKETLALLGTSEVKLFGGADEDIGKDASVSGNIALEEMGNISVAEDGYLTPELESSKLGGLWQGNDTVFMRSNEHGNKESERKWDTTGLGAVPLKLVEGDKMSRNWWRKLELVRGLVSESVDDQSRLEALTYSAIYLKWIYTGQIPCFEDGGHHRPNKHAEISREIFRVIERTYYGKNTSAQDLLVIRKIHPCLPSFKSEFTASVPLTRIRDIAHRNDIPHDLKQEIKHTIQNKLHRNAGPEDLIATEAMLARITKTPGEYSEAFVEQFKIFYSELKDFFNAGSLLEQVQSIKESLSESALEALASFVKTKKNLDQWEDAKDLDKNGGIQVLLKTLQSLSSLRSFLMKGLESGLRNDAPDAAIAMRQKWRLCEIGLEDYSFVLLSRYINALEALGGSASLAQGLDRDANTSIWGDALEALAIGINQVSFSCWKPEECTAIGNELLSWKQIGLSETEGSEDGKYIWALRLKATLDRTRRLTEEYSEALLSIFPEKVEVLGKALGIPENSVRTYTEAEIRAGIIFQVSKLCTVLLKATRAVLGSSVWDVLVPGVAHGALIQVERIVPGSLPPSIKEPVVLVVNKADGDEEVKAAGNNIVGVILLQELPHLSHLGVRARQEKVAFVTCEDDDTIANMRLLEGKYVRLGASSTSVDLSVVSNEDGSAAISSDPSSGGNLFARELPEEFSPSLATDKSLDVSMPKSYTSGVNVMSGVLELSEASIESSGAKAAACGTLSVLASVSNKGTYCWGMIHQCMSNRYL
;
A
#
# COMPACT_ATOMS: atom_id res chain seq x y z
N MET A 1 -21.70 -40.05 -20.32
CA MET A 1 -22.82 -39.94 -21.30
C MET A 1 -24.12 -39.74 -20.54
N ALA A 2 -25.07 -39.02 -21.14
CA ALA A 2 -26.49 -38.92 -20.75
C ALA A 2 -26.83 -38.42 -19.32
N SER A 3 -27.15 -37.13 -19.25
CA SER A 3 -28.12 -36.56 -18.30
C SER A 3 -29.52 -37.17 -18.50
N LEU A 4 -30.40 -37.17 -17.48
CA LEU A 4 -31.67 -36.38 -17.50
C LEU A 4 -32.63 -36.68 -16.34
N ARG A 5 -33.22 -35.59 -15.81
CA ARG A 5 -34.51 -35.46 -15.08
C ARG A 5 -35.71 -35.83 -16.03
N PRO A 6 -37.02 -35.90 -15.64
CA PRO A 6 -37.68 -35.02 -14.63
C PRO A 6 -38.98 -35.51 -13.91
N LEU A 7 -39.53 -34.62 -13.05
CA LEU A 7 -40.95 -34.15 -12.88
C LEU A 7 -42.15 -35.13 -13.08
N ASP A 8 -43.29 -35.05 -12.37
CA ASP A 8 -43.73 -34.30 -11.15
C ASP A 8 -45.12 -34.82 -10.67
N SER A 9 -45.57 -34.36 -9.49
CA SER A 9 -46.96 -34.03 -9.10
C SER A 9 -48.13 -35.03 -9.25
N SER A 10 -48.61 -35.51 -8.09
CA SER A 10 -50.01 -35.53 -7.63
C SER A 10 -51.16 -36.15 -8.46
N LEU A 11 -51.70 -37.26 -7.92
CA LEU A 11 -53.09 -37.73 -8.01
C LEU A 11 -53.41 -38.45 -6.67
N ALA A 12 -54.61 -38.62 -6.14
CA ALA A 12 -55.90 -37.95 -6.16
C ALA A 12 -56.80 -38.79 -5.20
N VAL A 13 -57.54 -38.12 -4.30
CA VAL A 13 -58.87 -38.53 -3.80
C VAL A 13 -59.11 -39.96 -3.23
N ALA A 14 -59.11 -40.02 -1.89
CA ALA A 14 -60.16 -40.54 -1.00
C ALA A 14 -60.69 -42.02 -1.01
N ALA A 15 -60.57 -42.61 0.20
CA ALA A 15 -61.63 -43.26 0.99
C ALA A 15 -62.27 -44.61 0.57
N SER A 16 -62.12 -45.60 1.46
CA SER A 16 -63.27 -46.36 2.00
C SER A 16 -62.93 -46.95 3.39
N ALA A 17 -63.95 -47.20 4.22
CA ALA A 17 -63.78 -47.53 5.65
C ALA A 17 -64.33 -48.92 6.02
N ARG A 18 -63.89 -49.49 7.16
CA ARG A 18 -64.71 -50.42 7.97
C ARG A 18 -64.30 -50.48 9.46
N PRO A 19 -65.22 -50.78 10.42
CA PRO A 19 -65.01 -50.39 11.83
C PRO A 19 -65.39 -51.42 12.95
N ARG A 20 -65.14 -51.02 14.21
CA ARG A 20 -65.86 -51.33 15.49
C ARG A 20 -65.76 -52.69 16.20
N ARG A 21 -65.32 -52.62 17.49
CA ARG A 21 -66.12 -52.82 18.73
C ARG A 21 -65.24 -52.45 19.96
N GLY A 22 -65.71 -51.85 21.06
CA GLY A 22 -67.02 -51.28 21.45
C GLY A 22 -66.94 -49.78 21.82
N LEU A 23 -67.58 -49.25 22.89
CA LEU A 23 -68.58 -49.85 23.80
C LEU A 23 -69.72 -48.88 24.25
N ALA A 24 -69.81 -48.41 25.51
CA ALA A 24 -71.05 -47.83 26.10
C ALA A 24 -70.88 -46.68 27.18
N PRO A 25 -71.94 -45.87 27.50
CA PRO A 25 -71.86 -44.49 28.05
C PRO A 25 -72.62 -44.23 29.40
N PRO A 26 -72.94 -42.97 29.86
CA PRO A 26 -74.11 -42.17 29.39
C PRO A 26 -73.99 -40.60 29.35
N VAL A 27 -75.13 -39.92 29.12
CA VAL A 27 -75.47 -38.53 28.61
C VAL A 27 -75.84 -37.50 29.75
N PRO A 28 -76.46 -36.28 29.58
CA PRO A 28 -76.82 -35.38 28.42
C PRO A 28 -76.72 -33.80 28.60
N VAL A 29 -77.21 -33.06 27.56
CA VAL A 29 -77.69 -31.63 27.48
C VAL A 29 -76.62 -30.49 27.45
N GLY A 30 -76.63 -29.44 26.59
CA GLY A 30 -77.50 -29.00 25.46
C GLY A 30 -77.97 -27.53 25.62
N GLY A 31 -78.04 -26.62 24.63
CA GLY A 31 -77.58 -26.61 23.22
C GLY A 31 -78.19 -25.44 22.39
N ALA A 32 -77.83 -25.34 21.09
CA ALA A 32 -78.49 -24.58 19.98
C ALA A 32 -78.26 -23.06 19.76
N GLY A 33 -78.23 -22.65 18.48
CA GLY A 33 -78.34 -21.25 18.03
C GLY A 33 -77.33 -20.82 16.96
N GLY A 34 -77.73 -20.78 15.68
CA GLY A 34 -76.96 -20.13 14.61
C GLY A 34 -77.82 -19.09 13.88
N ALA A 35 -77.24 -17.96 13.49
CA ALA A 35 -77.87 -16.99 12.58
C ALA A 35 -76.84 -16.06 11.90
N SER A 36 -77.22 -15.64 10.71
CA SER A 36 -76.50 -14.87 9.71
C SER A 36 -76.31 -13.35 9.97
N SER A 37 -75.21 -12.82 9.42
CA SER A 37 -75.12 -11.57 8.61
C SER A 37 -74.99 -10.16 9.23
N VAL A 38 -74.35 -9.29 8.41
CA VAL A 38 -74.37 -7.81 8.36
C VAL A 38 -73.28 -6.98 9.11
N ARG A 39 -72.90 -5.91 8.41
CA ARG A 39 -71.78 -4.96 8.52
C ARG A 39 -71.72 -4.02 9.76
N ARG A 40 -70.50 -3.48 9.95
CA ARG A 40 -70.10 -2.06 10.25
C ARG A 40 -69.87 -1.58 11.72
N ARG A 41 -68.57 -1.28 11.96
CA ARG A 41 -67.96 -0.09 12.63
C ARG A 41 -68.15 0.20 14.14
N SER A 42 -67.07 0.78 14.70
CA SER A 42 -66.88 1.47 16.01
C SER A 42 -67.11 0.62 17.29
N GLY A 43 -66.35 0.78 18.39
CA GLY A 43 -65.15 1.61 18.65
C GLY A 43 -64.91 1.80 20.18
N VAL A 44 -63.76 2.39 20.56
CA VAL A 44 -63.47 3.08 21.84
C VAL A 44 -62.96 2.26 23.08
N ALA A 45 -61.77 2.71 23.58
CA ALA A 45 -61.19 2.74 24.94
C ALA A 45 -60.85 1.47 25.80
N ALA A 46 -59.54 1.20 26.00
CA ALA A 46 -58.69 1.59 27.16
C ALA A 46 -59.29 1.70 28.61
N PRO A 47 -58.47 1.77 29.71
CA PRO A 47 -57.18 1.08 30.04
C PRO A 47 -57.06 0.63 31.55
N GLY A 48 -55.93 0.04 31.99
CA GLY A 48 -55.52 0.11 33.42
C GLY A 48 -54.57 -0.96 34.04
N ARG A 49 -53.34 -0.54 34.40
CA ARG A 49 -52.57 -0.65 35.70
C ARG A 49 -52.66 -1.91 36.61
N ARG A 50 -51.68 -2.26 37.49
CA ARG A 50 -50.19 -2.12 37.62
C ARG A 50 -49.72 -2.81 38.96
N GLY A 51 -48.51 -3.40 39.02
CA GLY A 51 -47.80 -3.81 40.28
C GLY A 51 -48.08 -5.26 40.78
N PHE A 52 -47.23 -5.95 41.58
CA PHE A 52 -45.90 -5.68 42.17
C PHE A 52 -45.13 -7.03 42.48
N SER A 53 -43.80 -6.95 42.69
CA SER A 53 -42.76 -7.78 43.40
C SER A 53 -43.12 -9.13 44.15
N CYS A 54 -42.26 -10.14 44.46
CA CYS A 54 -40.81 -10.25 44.80
C CYS A 54 -40.16 -11.67 44.53
N ARG A 55 -38.80 -11.77 44.64
CA ARG A 55 -37.83 -12.90 44.93
C ARG A 55 -38.36 -14.30 45.40
N ALA A 56 -37.65 -15.46 45.28
CA ALA A 56 -36.37 -15.89 44.65
C ALA A 56 -36.21 -17.45 44.70
N GLY A 57 -35.35 -18.06 43.85
CA GLY A 57 -34.91 -19.47 43.96
C GLY A 57 -34.69 -20.23 42.61
N PRO A 58 -33.53 -20.90 42.36
CA PRO A 58 -33.23 -21.65 41.13
C PRO A 58 -33.17 -23.20 41.35
N PRO A 59 -32.80 -24.04 40.35
CA PRO A 59 -33.09 -24.01 38.90
C PRO A 59 -33.80 -25.30 38.41
N ALA A 60 -34.46 -25.26 37.23
CA ALA A 60 -34.48 -26.34 36.20
C ALA A 60 -35.67 -26.25 35.21
N SER A 61 -35.38 -26.56 33.94
CA SER A 61 -36.24 -27.19 32.92
C SER A 61 -37.62 -26.60 32.54
N ALA A 62 -37.64 -25.96 31.36
CA ALA A 62 -38.64 -26.07 30.29
C ALA A 62 -40.14 -26.23 30.61
N ALA A 63 -40.90 -25.12 30.51
CA ALA A 63 -42.20 -25.09 29.82
C ALA A 63 -42.58 -23.63 29.45
N GLU A 64 -42.77 -23.34 28.16
CA GLU A 64 -43.21 -22.00 27.72
C GLU A 64 -44.65 -21.68 28.15
N ARG A 65 -44.88 -20.49 28.69
CA ARG A 65 -46.18 -19.79 28.60
C ARG A 65 -45.97 -18.39 28.03
N LYS A 66 -46.07 -18.27 26.70
CA LYS A 66 -45.99 -17.00 25.97
C LYS A 66 -47.16 -16.09 26.34
N LYS A 67 -46.87 -14.92 26.93
CA LYS A 67 -47.74 -13.74 26.81
C LYS A 67 -47.30 -12.96 25.58
N GLU A 68 -48.22 -12.81 24.65
CA GLU A 68 -47.99 -12.22 23.34
C GLU A 68 -47.80 -10.69 23.45
N LYS A 69 -46.53 -10.24 23.41
CA LYS A 69 -46.21 -8.87 23.01
C LYS A 69 -45.99 -8.88 21.50
N LYS A 70 -46.61 -7.95 20.77
CA LYS A 70 -46.21 -7.66 19.38
C LYS A 70 -44.70 -7.38 19.35
N ARG A 71 -43.92 -8.29 18.78
CA ARG A 71 -42.51 -8.05 18.47
C ARG A 71 -42.49 -7.14 17.24
N ILE A 72 -42.09 -5.89 17.44
CA ILE A 72 -41.50 -5.09 16.37
C ILE A 72 -40.26 -5.88 15.93
N LYS A 73 -40.10 -6.12 14.63
CA LYS A 73 -38.87 -6.74 14.12
C LYS A 73 -37.74 -5.70 14.19
N PRO A 74 -36.51 -6.10 14.56
CA PRO A 74 -35.38 -5.20 14.41
C PRO A 74 -35.12 -4.91 12.93
N VAL A 75 -34.71 -3.68 12.64
CA VAL A 75 -34.01 -3.28 11.43
C VAL A 75 -32.53 -3.34 11.75
N GLN A 76 -31.77 -4.10 10.96
CA GLN A 76 -30.31 -4.12 11.11
C GLN A 76 -29.74 -2.96 10.31
N LEU A 77 -29.05 -2.04 10.98
CA LEU A 77 -28.45 -0.87 10.36
C LEU A 77 -26.93 -0.89 10.54
N ARG A 78 -26.18 -0.95 9.45
CA ARG A 78 -24.73 -0.73 9.43
C ARG A 78 -24.46 0.73 9.10
N VAL A 79 -23.87 1.45 10.04
CA VAL A 79 -23.41 2.83 9.82
C VAL A 79 -21.91 2.79 9.60
N CYS A 80 -21.45 3.29 8.45
CA CYS A 80 -20.05 3.57 8.17
C CYS A 80 -19.80 5.08 8.22
N LEU A 81 -18.69 5.48 8.84
CA LEU A 81 -18.17 6.84 8.82
C LEU A 81 -16.78 6.83 8.17
N ASP A 82 -16.64 7.48 7.02
CA ASP A 82 -15.33 7.78 6.47
C ASP A 82 -14.71 8.98 7.24
N HIS A 83 -13.80 8.66 8.15
CA HIS A 83 -13.01 9.64 8.89
C HIS A 83 -11.73 9.03 9.50
N GLN A 84 -10.60 9.73 9.37
CA GLN A 84 -9.37 9.38 10.08
C GLN A 84 -9.20 10.21 11.35
N VAL A 85 -8.81 9.56 12.43
CA VAL A 85 -8.49 10.16 13.74
C VAL A 85 -7.01 9.92 14.07
N LYS A 86 -6.47 10.55 15.11
CA LYS A 86 -5.07 10.35 15.51
C LYS A 86 -4.87 9.00 16.20
N PHE A 87 -3.63 8.52 16.23
CA PHE A 87 -3.28 7.31 16.96
C PHE A 87 -3.63 7.45 18.46
N GLY A 88 -4.43 6.52 18.99
CA GLY A 88 -4.95 6.58 20.36
C GLY A 88 -6.31 7.29 20.53
N GLU A 89 -6.87 7.84 19.45
CA GLU A 89 -8.26 8.32 19.38
C GLU A 89 -9.20 7.23 18.82
N HIS A 90 -10.45 7.27 19.23
CA HIS A 90 -11.52 6.35 18.84
C HIS A 90 -12.77 7.14 18.43
N VAL A 91 -13.53 6.61 17.48
CA VAL A 91 -14.84 7.17 17.12
C VAL A 91 -15.96 6.43 17.86
N GLY A 92 -16.95 7.19 18.31
CA GLY A 92 -18.22 6.67 18.79
C GLY A 92 -19.41 7.35 18.11
N ILE A 93 -20.54 6.65 18.09
CA ILE A 93 -21.84 7.17 17.67
C ILE A 93 -22.75 7.32 18.89
N ILE A 94 -23.45 8.45 18.99
CA ILE A 94 -24.43 8.77 20.03
C ILE A 94 -25.73 9.20 19.35
N GLY A 95 -26.88 8.80 19.88
CA GLY A 95 -28.17 9.12 19.25
C GLY A 95 -29.39 8.98 20.15
N SER A 96 -30.57 9.15 19.55
CA SER A 96 -31.87 9.26 20.25
C SER A 96 -32.40 7.94 20.79
N THR A 97 -32.05 6.81 20.15
CA THR A 97 -32.52 5.47 20.54
C THR A 97 -31.80 4.97 21.81
N LYS A 98 -32.27 3.86 22.39
CA LYS A 98 -31.62 3.27 23.57
C LYS A 98 -30.32 2.58 23.18
N GLU A 99 -30.31 2.02 21.99
CA GLU A 99 -29.23 1.29 21.34
C GLU A 99 -28.06 2.24 21.05
N LEU A 100 -28.34 3.48 20.62
CA LEU A 100 -27.37 4.58 20.53
C LEU A 100 -27.18 5.39 21.83
N GLY A 101 -27.52 4.80 22.99
CA GLY A 101 -27.23 5.35 24.31
C GLY A 101 -28.01 6.60 24.72
N SER A 102 -29.07 6.98 24.00
CA SER A 102 -30.04 8.03 24.33
C SER A 102 -29.38 9.36 24.73
N TRP A 103 -28.45 9.84 23.91
CA TRP A 103 -27.66 11.06 24.11
C TRP A 103 -26.78 11.08 25.38
N LYS A 104 -26.46 9.91 25.98
CA LYS A 104 -25.70 9.81 27.25
C LYS A 104 -24.44 8.95 27.16
N SER A 105 -24.49 7.83 26.45
CA SER A 105 -23.35 6.93 26.23
C SER A 105 -23.11 6.77 24.74
N GLN A 106 -21.84 6.75 24.31
CA GLN A 106 -21.51 6.37 22.94
C GLN A 106 -21.51 4.85 22.79
N VAL A 107 -21.86 4.40 21.59
CA VAL A 107 -21.46 3.10 21.07
C VAL A 107 -20.11 3.31 20.38
N GLU A 108 -19.07 2.58 20.79
CA GLU A 108 -17.77 2.62 20.12
C GLU A 108 -17.90 2.00 18.72
N MET A 109 -17.29 2.63 17.73
CA MET A 109 -17.26 2.11 16.36
C MET A 109 -15.98 1.28 16.16
N GLU A 110 -16.05 0.25 15.33
CA GLU A 110 -14.88 -0.57 14.96
C GLU A 110 -14.23 0.02 13.71
N TRP A 111 -12.92 0.21 13.73
CA TRP A 111 -12.19 0.70 12.55
C TRP A 111 -12.01 -0.41 11.52
N THR A 112 -12.36 -0.14 10.26
CA THR A 112 -12.10 -0.98 9.09
C THR A 112 -11.39 -0.16 8.00
N PRO A 113 -10.83 -0.79 6.95
CA PRO A 113 -10.24 -0.08 5.82
C PRO A 113 -11.22 0.86 5.08
N ASP A 114 -12.53 0.58 5.17
CA ASP A 114 -13.59 1.35 4.51
C ASP A 114 -14.17 2.47 5.41
N GLY A 115 -13.65 2.65 6.63
CA GLY A 115 -14.08 3.65 7.61
C GLY A 115 -14.35 3.09 9.00
N TRP A 116 -14.92 3.91 9.89
CA TRP A 116 -15.41 3.45 11.19
C TRP A 116 -16.81 2.87 11.04
N VAL A 117 -17.00 1.61 11.45
CA VAL A 117 -18.23 0.85 11.24
C VAL A 117 -18.92 0.53 12.56
N CYS A 118 -20.24 0.61 12.59
CA CYS A 118 -21.07 0.14 13.70
C CYS A 118 -22.32 -0.56 13.17
N GLN A 119 -22.65 -1.75 13.69
CA GLN A 119 -23.90 -2.45 13.39
C GLN A 119 -24.89 -2.31 14.55
N LEU A 120 -26.13 -1.97 14.23
CA LEU A 120 -27.17 -1.60 15.20
C LEU A 120 -28.50 -2.31 14.90
N ASP A 121 -29.02 -3.05 15.87
CA ASP A 121 -30.38 -3.64 15.79
C ASP A 121 -31.42 -2.65 16.34
N LEU A 122 -32.04 -1.88 15.45
CA LEU A 122 -32.91 -0.75 15.80
C LEU A 122 -34.40 -1.09 15.64
N PRO A 123 -35.32 -0.47 16.41
CA PRO A 123 -36.75 -0.64 16.19
C PRO A 123 -37.19 0.05 14.88
N GLY A 124 -37.71 -0.72 13.93
CA GLY A 124 -38.29 -0.18 12.69
C GLY A 124 -39.50 0.74 12.91
N GLU A 125 -39.84 1.54 11.90
CA GLU A 125 -40.84 2.62 11.97
C GLU A 125 -40.48 3.72 13.01
N THR A 126 -39.19 4.03 13.20
CA THR A 126 -38.68 5.05 14.14
C THR A 126 -37.79 6.09 13.44
N LEU A 127 -37.95 7.38 13.78
CA LEU A 127 -36.98 8.44 13.41
C LEU A 127 -35.71 8.29 14.27
N LEU A 128 -34.60 7.93 13.64
CA LEU A 128 -33.29 7.82 14.25
C LEU A 128 -32.58 9.17 14.12
N GLU A 129 -32.24 9.80 15.25
CA GLU A 129 -31.29 10.93 15.26
C GLU A 129 -29.97 10.49 15.86
N PHE A 130 -28.85 10.92 15.28
CA PHE A 130 -27.51 10.60 15.79
C PHE A 130 -26.46 11.65 15.44
N LYS A 131 -25.30 11.54 16.10
CA LYS A 131 -24.09 12.33 15.87
C LYS A 131 -22.84 11.51 16.21
N PHE A 132 -21.74 11.80 15.53
CA PHE A 132 -20.44 11.20 15.81
C PHE A 132 -19.63 12.00 16.84
N VAL A 133 -18.74 11.31 17.55
CA VAL A 133 -17.85 11.86 18.56
C VAL A 133 -16.49 11.16 18.53
N ILE A 134 -15.41 11.92 18.62
CA ILE A 134 -14.04 11.42 18.80
C ILE A 134 -13.67 11.51 20.28
N PHE A 135 -13.04 10.47 20.81
CA PHE A 135 -12.61 10.39 22.21
C PHE A 135 -11.32 9.56 22.33
N SER A 136 -10.49 9.84 23.34
CA SER A 136 -9.38 8.96 23.71
C SER A 136 -9.79 8.05 24.87
N LYS A 137 -9.21 6.84 24.96
CA LYS A 137 -9.47 5.91 26.08
C LYS A 137 -8.83 6.35 27.40
N GLU A 138 -7.81 7.21 27.33
CA GLU A 138 -7.12 7.76 28.51
C GLU A 138 -7.59 9.20 28.85
N GLY A 139 -8.19 9.90 27.88
CA GLY A 139 -8.71 11.26 28.02
C GLY A 139 -10.18 11.32 28.46
N LYS A 140 -10.56 12.40 29.15
CA LYS A 140 -11.98 12.71 29.45
C LYS A 140 -12.65 13.62 28.40
N GLU A 141 -11.87 14.14 27.47
CA GLU A 141 -12.32 15.07 26.44
C GLU A 141 -13.00 14.34 25.27
N LYS A 142 -14.02 14.97 24.70
CA LYS A 142 -14.82 14.44 23.59
C LYS A 142 -15.03 15.54 22.56
N ILE A 143 -14.59 15.29 21.34
CA ILE A 143 -14.75 16.21 20.20
C ILE A 143 -15.96 15.74 19.41
N TRP A 144 -17.01 16.55 19.37
CA TRP A 144 -18.21 16.25 18.58
C TRP A 144 -18.02 16.70 17.13
N GLU A 145 -18.71 16.05 16.18
CA GLU A 145 -18.84 16.61 14.83
C GLU A 145 -19.65 17.92 14.84
N ASP A 146 -19.37 18.80 13.89
CA ASP A 146 -20.00 20.11 13.73
C ASP A 146 -21.37 20.02 13.02
N GLY A 147 -22.23 21.01 13.30
CA GLY A 147 -23.55 21.14 12.67
C GLY A 147 -24.69 20.48 13.45
N ASP A 148 -25.78 20.18 12.75
CA ASP A 148 -27.03 19.68 13.32
C ASP A 148 -26.98 18.15 13.59
N ASN A 149 -28.01 17.58 14.23
CA ASN A 149 -28.13 16.11 14.33
C ASN A 149 -28.44 15.51 12.96
N ARG A 150 -27.83 14.37 12.63
CA ARG A 150 -28.21 13.53 11.49
C ARG A 150 -29.54 12.86 11.79
N ALA A 151 -30.45 12.79 10.82
CA ALA A 151 -31.78 12.21 11.01
C ALA A 151 -32.13 11.26 9.85
N VAL A 152 -32.60 10.04 10.16
CA VAL A 152 -33.05 9.05 9.16
C VAL A 152 -34.32 8.34 9.63
N ASP A 153 -35.32 8.24 8.75
CA ASP A 153 -36.55 7.47 8.98
C ASP A 153 -36.30 5.99 8.72
N LEU A 154 -36.36 5.16 9.76
CA LEU A 154 -36.14 3.73 9.61
C LEU A 154 -37.37 3.02 9.05
N PRO A 155 -37.23 2.16 8.02
CA PRO A 155 -38.31 1.35 7.49
C PRO A 155 -38.76 0.28 8.50
N LYS A 156 -39.72 -0.56 8.11
CA LYS A 156 -40.41 -1.49 9.01
C LYS A 156 -39.57 -2.72 9.42
N ASP A 157 -38.88 -3.29 8.45
CA ASP A 157 -37.96 -4.41 8.58
C ASP A 157 -37.00 -4.43 7.38
N GLY A 158 -35.84 -5.07 7.55
CA GLY A 158 -34.78 -5.14 6.55
C GLY A 158 -33.40 -4.95 7.17
N ALA A 159 -32.37 -5.09 6.34
CA ALA A 159 -30.97 -4.82 6.68
C ALA A 159 -30.42 -3.78 5.69
N PHE A 160 -29.82 -2.71 6.23
CA PHE A 160 -29.44 -1.53 5.47
C PHE A 160 -28.08 -0.99 5.88
N ASP A 161 -27.36 -0.45 4.90
CA ASP A 161 -26.10 0.28 5.07
C ASP A 161 -26.34 1.78 4.85
N ILE A 162 -25.67 2.62 5.67
CA ILE A 162 -25.56 4.07 5.49
C ILE A 162 -24.08 4.44 5.56
N ILE A 163 -23.60 5.25 4.62
CA ILE A 163 -22.27 5.85 4.62
C ILE A 163 -22.41 7.32 5.03
N CYS A 164 -21.52 7.81 5.90
CA CYS A 164 -21.45 9.17 6.41
C CYS A 164 -20.03 9.72 6.30
N HIS A 165 -19.88 11.04 6.20
CA HIS A 165 -18.60 11.74 6.24
C HIS A 165 -18.58 12.74 7.40
N TRP A 166 -17.44 12.89 8.09
CA TRP A 166 -17.34 13.77 9.26
C TRP A 166 -17.70 15.22 8.93
N ASN A 167 -18.41 15.90 9.85
CA ASN A 167 -18.95 17.27 9.69
C ASN A 167 -19.96 17.48 8.53
N MET A 168 -20.24 16.47 7.69
CA MET A 168 -21.24 16.55 6.60
C MET A 168 -22.67 16.26 7.10
N THR A 169 -23.09 16.87 8.20
CA THR A 169 -24.35 16.57 8.91
C THR A 169 -25.65 16.85 8.11
N LYS A 170 -25.54 17.41 6.90
CA LYS A 170 -26.65 17.68 5.97
C LYS A 170 -26.63 16.83 4.70
N GLU A 171 -25.78 15.81 4.64
CA GLU A 171 -25.76 14.87 3.52
C GLU A 171 -26.99 13.96 3.49
N THR A 172 -27.38 13.51 2.29
CA THR A 172 -28.55 12.65 2.10
C THR A 172 -28.23 11.22 2.52
N LEU A 173 -28.77 10.77 3.66
CA LEU A 173 -28.58 9.42 4.17
C LEU A 173 -29.41 8.40 3.37
N ALA A 174 -28.80 7.80 2.33
CA ALA A 174 -29.41 6.73 1.55
C ALA A 174 -29.33 5.39 2.30
N LEU A 175 -30.47 4.73 2.49
CA LEU A 175 -30.55 3.37 3.03
C LEU A 175 -30.30 2.35 1.90
N LEU A 176 -29.09 1.82 1.81
CA LEU A 176 -28.69 0.82 0.82
C LEU A 176 -29.02 -0.59 1.33
N GLY A 177 -29.64 -1.46 0.53
CA GLY A 177 -29.99 -2.82 0.97
C GLY A 177 -28.79 -3.77 0.95
N THR A 178 -28.58 -4.54 2.02
CA THR A 178 -27.45 -5.49 2.13
C THR A 178 -27.67 -6.81 1.39
N SER A 179 -26.70 -7.26 0.60
CA SER A 179 -26.60 -8.65 0.14
C SER A 179 -26.19 -9.59 1.31
N GLU A 180 -26.79 -10.78 1.40
CA GLU A 180 -26.60 -11.69 2.55
C GLU A 180 -25.13 -12.16 2.72
N VAL A 181 -24.45 -11.67 3.76
CA VAL A 181 -23.23 -12.30 4.31
C VAL A 181 -23.56 -12.96 5.65
N LYS A 182 -23.50 -14.29 5.70
CA LYS A 182 -23.76 -15.06 6.94
C LYS A 182 -22.48 -15.19 7.77
N LEU A 183 -22.45 -14.54 8.92
CA LEU A 183 -21.46 -14.81 9.97
C LEU A 183 -21.90 -16.01 10.82
N PHE A 184 -21.05 -17.04 10.89
CA PHE A 184 -21.18 -18.11 11.88
C PHE A 184 -20.57 -17.66 13.21
N GLY A 185 -21.19 -18.04 14.33
CA GLY A 185 -20.63 -17.87 15.67
C GLY A 185 -20.75 -19.15 16.48
N GLY A 186 -19.68 -19.53 17.19
CA GLY A 186 -19.70 -20.70 18.09
C GLY A 186 -18.34 -21.37 18.27
N ALA A 187 -17.46 -20.72 19.04
CA ALA A 187 -16.28 -21.24 19.77
C ALA A 187 -15.65 -22.60 19.37
N ASP A 188 -14.36 -22.56 19.04
CA ASP A 188 -13.32 -23.20 19.86
C ASP A 188 -12.02 -22.36 19.80
N GLU A 189 -11.13 -22.55 20.77
CA GLU A 189 -9.89 -21.78 20.92
C GLU A 189 -8.81 -22.23 19.92
N ASP A 190 -8.21 -21.31 19.17
CA ASP A 190 -6.79 -21.44 18.81
C ASP A 190 -6.14 -20.08 18.48
N ILE A 191 -4.82 -20.00 18.66
CA ILE A 191 -4.06 -18.74 18.70
C ILE A 191 -3.38 -18.48 17.35
N GLY A 192 -3.66 -17.32 16.74
CA GLY A 192 -2.94 -16.82 15.57
C GLY A 192 -3.52 -15.51 15.03
N LYS A 193 -2.77 -14.40 15.14
CA LYS A 193 -3.10 -13.11 14.55
C LYS A 193 -1.88 -12.52 13.84
N ASP A 194 -1.78 -12.80 12.55
CA ASP A 194 -0.96 -12.02 11.63
C ASP A 194 -1.83 -11.04 10.83
N ALA A 195 -1.30 -9.84 10.61
CA ALA A 195 -2.03 -8.72 10.05
C ALA A 195 -1.92 -8.67 8.51
N SER A 196 -2.88 -9.27 7.81
CA SER A 196 -3.04 -9.11 6.36
C SER A 196 -3.77 -7.80 6.01
N VAL A 197 -3.09 -6.67 6.17
CA VAL A 197 -3.60 -5.36 5.70
C VAL A 197 -3.41 -5.23 4.18
N SER A 198 -4.22 -5.97 3.44
CA SER A 198 -4.47 -5.69 2.02
C SER A 198 -5.31 -4.42 1.91
N GLY A 199 -4.68 -3.29 1.61
CA GLY A 199 -5.42 -2.07 1.29
C GLY A 199 -6.25 -2.28 0.02
N ASN A 200 -7.55 -1.99 0.09
CA ASN A 200 -8.46 -2.04 -1.05
C ASN A 200 -8.05 -0.99 -2.09
N ILE A 201 -7.17 -1.36 -3.03
CA ILE A 201 -7.20 -0.79 -4.37
C ILE A 201 -8.46 -1.37 -5.01
N ALA A 202 -9.35 -0.51 -5.52
CA ALA A 202 -10.59 -0.96 -6.15
C ALA A 202 -10.28 -1.97 -7.25
N LEU A 203 -10.81 -3.19 -7.09
CA LEU A 203 -10.87 -4.15 -8.17
C LEU A 203 -11.75 -3.55 -9.27
N GLU A 204 -11.18 -3.28 -10.45
CA GLU A 204 -11.95 -2.94 -11.63
C GLU A 204 -12.90 -4.10 -11.92
N GLU A 205 -14.21 -3.90 -11.72
CA GLU A 205 -15.26 -4.81 -12.20
C GLU A 205 -15.27 -4.75 -13.75
N MET A 206 -14.38 -5.53 -14.36
CA MET A 206 -14.33 -5.73 -15.80
C MET A 206 -15.59 -6.50 -16.23
N GLY A 207 -16.52 -5.79 -16.85
CA GLY A 207 -17.79 -6.34 -17.31
C GLY A 207 -17.66 -7.46 -18.34
N ASN A 208 -18.74 -8.24 -18.45
CA ASN A 208 -18.86 -9.38 -19.36
C ASN A 208 -18.52 -9.04 -20.82
N ILE A 209 -18.11 -10.05 -21.60
CA ILE A 209 -18.04 -9.96 -23.06
C ILE A 209 -19.15 -10.84 -23.65
N SER A 210 -20.22 -10.22 -24.13
CA SER A 210 -21.24 -10.90 -24.93
C SER A 210 -20.75 -11.14 -26.38
N VAL A 211 -21.05 -12.33 -26.94
CA VAL A 211 -20.58 -12.74 -28.28
C VAL A 211 -21.72 -12.69 -29.28
N ALA A 212 -21.59 -11.88 -30.33
CA ALA A 212 -22.39 -11.97 -31.54
C ALA A 212 -21.73 -12.91 -32.57
N GLU A 213 -22.53 -13.58 -33.43
CA GLU A 213 -22.06 -14.68 -34.28
C GLU A 213 -21.06 -14.29 -35.40
N ASP A 214 -20.91 -13.00 -35.72
CA ASP A 214 -20.08 -12.52 -36.85
C ASP A 214 -18.79 -11.80 -36.42
N GLY A 215 -17.82 -12.53 -35.85
CA GLY A 215 -16.36 -12.32 -36.00
C GLY A 215 -15.69 -11.02 -35.55
N TYR A 216 -16.43 -9.95 -35.25
CA TYR A 216 -15.91 -8.64 -34.85
C TYR A 216 -16.18 -8.40 -33.37
N LEU A 217 -15.12 -8.08 -32.63
CA LEU A 217 -15.22 -7.64 -31.25
C LEU A 217 -15.88 -6.26 -31.20
N THR A 218 -17.11 -6.19 -30.73
CA THR A 218 -17.66 -4.95 -30.15
C THR A 218 -17.10 -4.81 -28.74
N PRO A 219 -16.31 -3.77 -28.42
CA PRO A 219 -15.94 -3.51 -27.04
C PRO A 219 -17.21 -3.10 -26.28
N GLU A 220 -17.54 -3.82 -25.20
CA GLU A 220 -18.30 -3.18 -24.13
C GLU A 220 -17.44 -2.02 -23.62
N LEU A 221 -18.06 -0.87 -23.37
CA LEU A 221 -17.33 0.40 -23.32
C LEU A 221 -16.68 0.60 -21.95
N GLU A 222 -15.51 -0.02 -21.77
CA GLU A 222 -14.68 0.04 -20.56
C GLU A 222 -14.46 1.49 -20.10
N SER A 223 -14.63 1.69 -18.80
CA SER A 223 -14.42 2.95 -18.08
C SER A 223 -12.99 3.47 -18.28
N SER A 224 -12.80 4.78 -18.07
CA SER A 224 -11.47 5.37 -18.20
C SER A 224 -10.59 4.99 -17.00
N LYS A 225 -9.29 4.74 -17.24
CA LYS A 225 -8.30 4.59 -16.16
C LYS A 225 -8.25 5.81 -15.24
N LEU A 226 -8.70 6.96 -15.73
CA LEU A 226 -8.76 8.21 -14.97
C LEU A 226 -9.92 8.21 -13.95
N GLY A 227 -11.06 7.60 -14.28
CA GLY A 227 -12.26 7.58 -13.43
C GLY A 227 -11.99 7.00 -12.04
N GLY A 228 -11.30 5.86 -11.95
CA GLY A 228 -10.93 5.23 -10.68
C GLY A 228 -9.83 5.96 -9.88
N LEU A 229 -9.17 6.96 -10.47
CA LEU A 229 -8.11 7.76 -9.84
C LEU A 229 -8.55 9.19 -9.49
N TRP A 230 -9.79 9.55 -9.80
CA TRP A 230 -10.30 10.91 -9.63
C TRP A 230 -10.49 11.28 -8.16
N GLN A 231 -9.85 12.38 -7.75
CA GLN A 231 -9.93 13.00 -6.42
C GLN A 231 -10.38 14.47 -6.51
N GLY A 232 -10.79 14.92 -7.70
CA GLY A 232 -11.41 16.22 -7.91
C GLY A 232 -12.89 16.23 -7.51
N ASN A 233 -13.55 17.37 -7.74
CA ASN A 233 -14.99 17.50 -7.47
C ASN A 233 -15.82 16.62 -8.42
N ASP A 234 -17.02 16.22 -7.96
CA ASP A 234 -18.04 15.59 -8.79
C ASP A 234 -18.47 16.45 -9.99
N THR A 235 -18.92 15.79 -11.06
CA THR A 235 -19.43 16.46 -12.25
C THR A 235 -20.78 17.12 -11.97
N VAL A 236 -20.82 18.45 -12.05
CA VAL A 236 -22.06 19.24 -12.04
C VAL A 236 -22.45 19.58 -13.48
N PHE A 237 -23.58 19.05 -13.95
CA PHE A 237 -24.12 19.35 -15.27
C PHE A 237 -24.75 20.75 -15.31
N MET A 238 -24.10 21.68 -16.02
CA MET A 238 -24.48 23.09 -16.06
C MET A 238 -25.37 23.39 -17.28
N ARG A 239 -26.49 24.07 -17.07
CA ARG A 239 -27.42 24.50 -18.16
C ARG A 239 -27.11 25.90 -18.70
N SER A 240 -26.26 26.65 -18.02
CA SER A 240 -25.76 27.95 -18.45
C SER A 240 -24.25 28.04 -18.13
N ASN A 241 -23.61 29.19 -18.35
CA ASN A 241 -22.16 29.34 -18.13
C ASN A 241 -21.81 29.58 -16.64
N GLU A 242 -22.39 28.77 -15.75
CA GLU A 242 -22.28 28.79 -14.28
C GLU A 242 -20.99 28.13 -13.78
N HIS A 243 -19.85 28.45 -14.42
CA HIS A 243 -18.53 28.11 -13.87
C HIS A 243 -18.26 28.99 -12.65
N GLY A 244 -18.74 28.54 -11.48
CA GLY A 244 -18.51 29.21 -10.20
C GLY A 244 -17.01 29.38 -9.96
N ASN A 245 -16.61 30.57 -9.48
CA ASN A 245 -15.19 30.94 -9.34
C ASN A 245 -14.55 30.34 -8.07
N LYS A 246 -14.58 29.00 -7.96
CA LYS A 246 -13.97 28.18 -6.89
C LYS A 246 -12.45 28.39 -6.77
N GLU A 247 -11.82 29.06 -7.72
CA GLU A 247 -10.44 29.53 -7.60
C GLU A 247 -10.18 30.37 -6.33
N SER A 248 -11.20 31.05 -5.81
CA SER A 248 -11.13 31.77 -4.52
C SER A 248 -10.92 30.86 -3.28
N GLU A 249 -11.15 29.56 -3.42
CA GLU A 249 -10.91 28.54 -2.38
C GLU A 249 -9.47 28.01 -2.42
N ARG A 250 -8.69 28.31 -3.49
CA ARG A 250 -7.29 27.86 -3.62
C ARG A 250 -6.35 28.72 -2.78
N LYS A 251 -5.36 28.05 -2.20
CA LYS A 251 -4.28 28.66 -1.42
C LYS A 251 -2.97 28.60 -2.20
N TRP A 252 -2.24 29.71 -2.21
CA TRP A 252 -0.85 29.78 -2.68
C TRP A 252 0.01 30.37 -1.56
N ASP A 253 0.82 29.53 -0.92
CA ASP A 253 1.80 29.93 0.09
C ASP A 253 3.20 29.87 -0.51
N THR A 254 3.80 31.04 -0.77
CA THR A 254 5.17 31.16 -1.31
C THR A 254 6.23 31.32 -0.23
N THR A 255 5.85 31.23 1.05
CA THR A 255 6.73 31.56 2.17
C THR A 255 7.80 30.48 2.37
N GLY A 256 9.07 30.85 2.16
CA GLY A 256 10.22 29.96 2.39
C GLY A 256 10.47 28.91 1.30
N LEU A 257 9.86 29.05 0.11
CA LEU A 257 10.10 28.15 -1.02
C LEU A 257 11.48 28.36 -1.66
N GLY A 258 12.14 27.26 -2.04
CA GLY A 258 13.30 27.26 -2.93
C GLY A 258 12.97 27.68 -4.36
N ALA A 259 13.98 27.90 -5.20
CA ALA A 259 13.80 28.51 -6.54
C ALA A 259 12.85 27.72 -7.47
N VAL A 260 12.99 26.39 -7.53
CA VAL A 260 12.14 25.51 -8.36
C VAL A 260 10.67 25.48 -7.87
N PRO A 261 10.37 25.16 -6.59
CA PRO A 261 8.98 25.18 -6.11
C PRO A 261 8.37 26.58 -6.11
N LEU A 262 9.14 27.65 -5.86
CA LEU A 262 8.65 29.03 -5.97
C LEU A 262 8.18 29.35 -7.38
N LYS A 263 9.02 29.07 -8.39
CA LYS A 263 8.66 29.26 -9.81
C LYS A 263 7.41 28.46 -10.20
N LEU A 264 7.27 27.25 -9.69
CA LEU A 264 6.09 26.41 -9.94
C LEU A 264 4.83 27.00 -9.28
N VAL A 265 4.89 27.40 -8.01
CA VAL A 265 3.72 27.90 -7.25
C VAL A 265 3.27 29.27 -7.76
N GLU A 266 4.20 30.18 -8.07
CA GLU A 266 3.89 31.45 -8.73
C GLU A 266 3.37 31.24 -10.16
N GLY A 267 3.93 30.26 -10.88
CA GLY A 267 3.47 29.85 -12.20
C GLY A 267 2.04 29.32 -12.19
N ASP A 268 1.70 28.41 -11.25
CA ASP A 268 0.36 27.85 -11.09
C ASP A 268 -0.68 28.94 -10.77
N LYS A 269 -0.32 29.90 -9.91
CA LYS A 269 -1.15 31.07 -9.59
C LYS A 269 -1.52 31.90 -10.82
N MET A 270 -0.67 31.93 -11.85
CA MET A 270 -0.94 32.59 -13.14
C MET A 270 -1.54 31.64 -14.20
N SER A 271 -1.53 30.33 -13.94
CA SER A 271 -1.91 29.26 -14.85
C SER A 271 -3.28 28.68 -14.50
N ARG A 272 -4.34 29.47 -14.76
CA ARG A 272 -5.73 29.07 -14.48
C ARG A 272 -6.15 27.81 -15.26
N ASN A 273 -5.70 27.69 -16.52
CA ASN A 273 -6.09 26.66 -17.49
C ASN A 273 -4.98 25.59 -17.69
N TRP A 274 -5.34 24.39 -18.17
CA TRP A 274 -4.47 23.23 -18.22
C TRP A 274 -3.25 23.43 -19.12
N TRP A 275 -3.43 24.00 -20.32
CA TRP A 275 -2.29 24.24 -21.22
C TRP A 275 -1.22 25.16 -20.61
N ARG A 276 -1.57 26.16 -19.78
CA ARG A 276 -0.55 26.96 -19.08
C ARG A 276 0.15 26.17 -18.00
N LYS A 277 -0.57 25.29 -17.28
CA LYS A 277 0.06 24.36 -16.32
C LYS A 277 1.05 23.42 -17.02
N LEU A 278 0.72 22.94 -18.23
CA LEU A 278 1.65 22.19 -19.09
C LEU A 278 2.83 23.05 -19.58
N GLU A 279 2.59 24.29 -20.02
CA GLU A 279 3.66 25.20 -20.48
C GLU A 279 4.65 25.54 -19.35
N LEU A 280 4.15 25.69 -18.11
CA LEU A 280 4.96 25.83 -16.90
C LEU A 280 5.86 24.61 -16.68
N VAL A 281 5.32 23.39 -16.76
CA VAL A 281 6.10 22.15 -16.67
C VAL A 281 7.14 22.07 -17.80
N ARG A 282 6.77 22.45 -19.03
CA ARG A 282 7.72 22.50 -20.17
C ARG A 282 8.89 23.44 -19.85
N GLY A 283 8.62 24.62 -19.28
CA GLY A 283 9.68 25.54 -18.83
C GLY A 283 10.59 24.91 -17.78
N LEU A 284 10.00 24.30 -16.73
CA LEU A 284 10.75 23.65 -15.65
C LEU A 284 11.69 22.54 -16.16
N VAL A 285 11.21 21.61 -16.98
CA VAL A 285 12.04 20.50 -17.50
C VAL A 285 13.04 20.92 -18.59
N SER A 286 12.83 22.06 -19.25
CA SER A 286 13.73 22.55 -20.32
C SER A 286 14.85 23.46 -19.80
N GLU A 287 14.69 24.07 -18.63
CA GLU A 287 15.63 25.05 -18.08
C GLU A 287 16.63 24.46 -17.06
N SER A 288 16.44 23.22 -16.60
CA SER A 288 17.39 22.55 -15.69
C SER A 288 18.68 22.17 -16.42
N VAL A 289 19.84 22.64 -15.92
CA VAL A 289 21.15 22.51 -16.61
C VAL A 289 22.08 21.49 -15.95
N ASP A 290 22.02 21.35 -14.62
CA ASP A 290 22.85 20.42 -13.83
C ASP A 290 22.03 19.22 -13.31
N ASP A 291 22.72 18.19 -12.83
CA ASP A 291 22.08 16.94 -12.40
C ASP A 291 21.15 17.11 -11.19
N GLN A 292 21.50 17.97 -10.23
CA GLN A 292 20.70 18.18 -9.01
C GLN A 292 19.45 19.00 -9.30
N SER A 293 19.57 20.10 -10.06
CA SER A 293 18.42 20.91 -10.45
C SER A 293 17.49 20.18 -11.42
N ARG A 294 18.02 19.26 -12.24
CA ARG A 294 17.22 18.39 -13.11
C ARG A 294 16.36 17.42 -12.32
N LEU A 295 16.93 16.67 -11.36
CA LEU A 295 16.15 15.75 -10.55
C LEU A 295 15.06 16.48 -9.75
N GLU A 296 15.39 17.65 -9.18
CA GLU A 296 14.42 18.51 -8.48
C GLU A 296 13.28 18.97 -9.41
N ALA A 297 13.61 19.50 -10.61
CA ALA A 297 12.62 19.95 -11.59
C ALA A 297 11.73 18.82 -12.11
N LEU A 298 12.29 17.64 -12.36
CA LEU A 298 11.53 16.43 -12.73
C LEU A 298 10.59 16.01 -11.59
N THR A 299 11.07 16.01 -10.34
CA THR A 299 10.30 15.58 -9.17
C THR A 299 9.09 16.46 -8.93
N TYR A 300 9.27 17.79 -8.90
CA TYR A 300 8.14 18.72 -8.77
C TYR A 300 7.19 18.65 -9.97
N SER A 301 7.72 18.44 -11.19
CA SER A 301 6.89 18.25 -12.39
C SER A 301 6.01 17.00 -12.29
N ALA A 302 6.55 15.87 -11.81
CA ALA A 302 5.80 14.63 -11.63
C ALA A 302 4.68 14.77 -10.58
N ILE A 303 4.98 15.35 -9.41
CA ILE A 303 4.00 15.59 -8.35
C ILE A 303 2.87 16.51 -8.85
N TYR A 304 3.23 17.64 -9.45
CA TYR A 304 2.29 18.64 -9.94
C TYR A 304 1.40 18.10 -11.08
N LEU A 305 1.97 17.39 -12.05
CA LEU A 305 1.21 16.75 -13.11
C LEU A 305 0.26 15.68 -12.58
N LYS A 306 0.68 14.85 -11.62
CA LYS A 306 -0.19 13.83 -11.00
C LYS A 306 -1.38 14.48 -10.28
N TRP A 307 -1.16 15.55 -9.53
CA TRP A 307 -2.24 16.27 -8.84
C TRP A 307 -3.19 17.02 -9.79
N ILE A 308 -2.71 17.49 -10.95
CA ILE A 308 -3.59 17.98 -12.02
C ILE A 308 -4.40 16.82 -12.61
N TYR A 309 -3.73 15.72 -12.97
CA TYR A 309 -4.35 14.56 -13.62
C TYR A 309 -5.47 13.98 -12.75
N THR A 310 -5.21 13.77 -11.45
CA THR A 310 -6.20 13.29 -10.46
C THR A 310 -7.24 14.33 -10.02
N GLY A 311 -7.18 15.57 -10.51
CA GLY A 311 -8.17 16.62 -10.18
C GLY A 311 -7.99 17.32 -8.83
N GLN A 312 -6.94 16.99 -8.08
CA GLN A 312 -6.58 17.67 -6.82
C GLN A 312 -6.14 19.13 -7.06
N ILE A 313 -5.57 19.41 -8.24
CA ILE A 313 -5.33 20.77 -8.75
C ILE A 313 -6.30 21.03 -9.91
N PRO A 314 -7.37 21.81 -9.70
CA PRO A 314 -8.39 22.03 -10.73
C PRO A 314 -7.91 22.96 -11.85
N CYS A 315 -8.49 22.78 -13.04
CA CYS A 315 -8.31 23.59 -14.23
C CYS A 315 -9.56 24.44 -14.53
N PHE A 316 -9.38 25.76 -14.62
CA PHE A 316 -10.45 26.76 -14.79
C PHE A 316 -10.44 27.42 -16.17
N GLU A 317 -11.61 27.87 -16.64
CA GLU A 317 -11.70 28.73 -17.83
C GLU A 317 -11.18 30.15 -17.54
N ASP A 318 -10.42 30.72 -18.48
CA ASP A 318 -9.95 32.11 -18.44
C ASP A 318 -10.45 32.97 -19.61
N GLY A 319 -11.49 32.52 -20.31
CA GLY A 319 -12.12 33.22 -21.43
C GLY A 319 -11.35 33.15 -22.75
N GLY A 320 -10.15 32.56 -22.77
CA GLY A 320 -9.41 32.28 -24.00
C GLY A 320 -10.06 31.18 -24.86
N HIS A 321 -9.70 31.15 -26.14
CA HIS A 321 -10.14 30.11 -27.09
C HIS A 321 -8.95 29.22 -27.48
N HIS A 322 -8.57 28.30 -26.58
CA HIS A 322 -7.48 27.35 -26.82
C HIS A 322 -8.05 25.93 -27.02
N ARG A 323 -7.84 25.39 -28.22
CA ARG A 323 -8.26 24.04 -28.60
C ARG A 323 -7.29 22.97 -28.03
N PRO A 324 -7.69 21.68 -28.02
CA PRO A 324 -6.86 20.57 -27.58
C PRO A 324 -5.48 20.48 -28.25
N ASN A 325 -5.33 20.99 -29.48
CA ASN A 325 -4.05 20.98 -30.21
C ASN A 325 -2.92 21.72 -29.48
N LYS A 326 -3.21 22.82 -28.78
CA LYS A 326 -2.20 23.52 -27.99
C LYS A 326 -1.68 22.66 -26.82
N HIS A 327 -2.54 21.84 -26.23
CA HIS A 327 -2.17 20.91 -25.16
C HIS A 327 -1.32 19.75 -25.72
N ALA A 328 -1.71 19.20 -26.88
CA ALA A 328 -0.95 18.20 -27.62
C ALA A 328 0.45 18.70 -28.04
N GLU A 329 0.55 19.92 -28.56
CA GLU A 329 1.82 20.55 -28.95
C GLU A 329 2.79 20.68 -27.76
N ILE A 330 2.32 21.17 -26.61
CA ILE A 330 3.14 21.30 -25.40
C ILE A 330 3.52 19.92 -24.85
N SER A 331 2.58 18.97 -24.82
CA SER A 331 2.81 17.58 -24.41
C SER A 331 3.93 16.93 -25.21
N ARG A 332 3.94 17.11 -26.53
CA ARG A 332 5.01 16.65 -27.43
C ARG A 332 6.36 17.28 -27.11
N GLU A 333 6.39 18.55 -26.69
CA GLU A 333 7.63 19.24 -26.30
C GLU A 333 8.17 18.72 -24.97
N ILE A 334 7.31 18.55 -23.95
CA ILE A 334 7.68 17.91 -22.67
C ILE A 334 8.20 16.49 -22.94
N PHE A 335 7.47 15.69 -23.72
CA PHE A 335 7.84 14.33 -24.08
C PHE A 335 9.21 14.27 -24.76
N ARG A 336 9.49 15.17 -25.72
CA ARG A 336 10.80 15.27 -26.39
C ARG A 336 11.95 15.52 -25.40
N VAL A 337 11.73 16.33 -24.36
CA VAL A 337 12.76 16.63 -23.35
C VAL A 337 12.98 15.43 -22.44
N ILE A 338 11.92 14.90 -21.81
CA ILE A 338 12.06 13.79 -20.86
C ILE A 338 12.53 12.49 -21.54
N GLU A 339 12.11 12.19 -22.77
CA GLU A 339 12.52 10.99 -23.51
C GLU A 339 13.98 11.10 -24.00
N ARG A 340 14.49 12.32 -24.26
CA ARG A 340 15.94 12.53 -24.48
C ARG A 340 16.73 12.35 -23.20
N THR A 341 16.22 12.86 -22.08
CA THR A 341 16.83 12.67 -20.76
C THR A 341 16.87 11.19 -20.39
N TYR A 342 15.81 10.41 -20.65
CA TYR A 342 15.75 8.98 -20.33
C TYR A 342 16.92 8.16 -20.91
N TYR A 343 17.42 8.54 -22.09
CA TYR A 343 18.56 7.87 -22.76
C TYR A 343 19.84 8.73 -22.74
N GLY A 344 19.91 9.72 -21.84
CA GLY A 344 21.08 10.55 -21.60
C GLY A 344 22.20 9.78 -20.89
N LYS A 345 23.47 10.11 -21.21
CA LYS A 345 24.64 9.45 -20.60
C LYS A 345 24.87 9.78 -19.13
N ASN A 346 24.32 10.89 -18.65
CA ASN A 346 24.49 11.40 -17.29
C ASN A 346 23.21 11.22 -16.44
N THR A 347 22.27 10.41 -16.93
CA THR A 347 20.95 10.25 -16.32
C THR A 347 21.05 9.26 -15.17
N SER A 348 20.68 9.70 -13.98
CA SER A 348 20.70 8.87 -12.78
C SER A 348 19.53 7.87 -12.77
N ALA A 349 19.65 6.78 -12.00
CA ALA A 349 18.53 5.87 -11.79
C ALA A 349 17.30 6.59 -11.19
N GLN A 350 17.54 7.61 -10.35
CA GLN A 350 16.48 8.45 -9.77
C GLN A 350 15.75 9.30 -10.82
N ASP A 351 16.47 9.90 -11.78
CA ASP A 351 15.86 10.61 -12.92
C ASP A 351 14.89 9.69 -13.68
N LEU A 352 15.30 8.43 -13.94
CA LEU A 352 14.48 7.44 -14.67
C LEU A 352 13.19 7.10 -13.93
N LEU A 353 13.28 6.83 -12.61
CA LEU A 353 12.10 6.54 -11.79
C LEU A 353 11.07 7.68 -11.85
N VAL A 354 11.53 8.94 -11.81
CA VAL A 354 10.66 10.12 -11.84
C VAL A 354 10.07 10.36 -13.24
N ILE A 355 10.87 10.21 -14.32
CA ILE A 355 10.39 10.39 -15.70
C ILE A 355 9.25 9.40 -16.02
N ARG A 356 9.33 8.15 -15.54
CA ARG A 356 8.25 7.15 -15.70
C ARG A 356 6.90 7.63 -15.15
N LYS A 357 6.89 8.43 -14.07
CA LYS A 357 5.67 9.02 -13.47
C LYS A 357 5.10 10.20 -14.27
N ILE A 358 5.92 10.88 -15.08
CA ILE A 358 5.48 12.00 -15.93
C ILE A 358 4.70 11.51 -17.15
N HIS A 359 5.16 10.44 -17.81
CA HIS A 359 4.59 9.99 -19.09
C HIS A 359 3.07 9.76 -19.10
N PRO A 360 2.43 9.11 -18.09
CA PRO A 360 0.99 8.88 -18.08
C PRO A 360 0.14 10.15 -17.95
N CYS A 361 0.70 11.23 -17.38
CA CYS A 361 -0.02 12.48 -17.13
C CYS A 361 -0.08 13.41 -18.36
N LEU A 362 0.54 13.02 -19.49
CA LEU A 362 0.67 13.84 -20.69
C LEU A 362 -0.39 13.45 -21.74
N PRO A 363 -1.14 14.40 -22.33
CA PRO A 363 -2.10 14.09 -23.39
C PRO A 363 -1.43 13.57 -24.67
N SER A 364 -2.22 12.87 -25.46
CA SER A 364 -1.85 12.34 -26.77
C SER A 364 -1.58 13.46 -27.77
N PHE A 365 -0.50 13.32 -28.55
CA PHE A 365 -0.10 14.28 -29.57
C PHE A 365 -0.01 13.67 -30.97
N LYS A 366 -0.90 12.71 -31.25
CA LYS A 366 -1.18 12.24 -32.61
C LYS A 366 -1.57 13.38 -33.55
N SER A 367 -1.41 13.14 -34.85
CA SER A 367 -1.79 14.07 -35.94
C SER A 367 -3.23 14.58 -35.84
N GLU A 368 -4.17 13.73 -35.42
CA GLU A 368 -5.58 14.08 -35.23
C GLU A 368 -5.84 15.07 -34.09
N PHE A 369 -4.99 15.06 -33.05
CA PHE A 369 -5.07 15.99 -31.92
C PHE A 369 -4.24 17.26 -32.14
N THR A 370 -3.12 17.17 -32.87
CA THR A 370 -2.33 18.35 -33.29
C THR A 370 -2.90 19.08 -34.51
N ALA A 371 -3.98 18.58 -35.11
CA ALA A 371 -4.69 19.28 -36.18
C ALA A 371 -5.26 20.63 -35.71
N SER A 372 -5.52 21.56 -36.63
CA SER A 372 -6.03 22.91 -36.27
C SER A 372 -7.41 22.93 -35.61
N VAL A 373 -8.21 21.87 -35.81
CA VAL A 373 -9.56 21.74 -35.24
C VAL A 373 -9.81 20.29 -34.79
N PRO A 374 -9.25 19.84 -33.65
CA PRO A 374 -9.46 18.50 -33.14
C PRO A 374 -10.80 18.39 -32.38
N LEU A 375 -11.24 17.16 -32.11
CA LEU A 375 -12.43 16.82 -31.29
C LEU A 375 -13.72 17.56 -31.70
N THR A 376 -13.98 17.76 -32.99
CA THR A 376 -15.16 18.52 -33.46
C THR A 376 -16.51 17.82 -33.20
N ARG A 377 -16.51 16.50 -33.00
CA ARG A 377 -17.74 15.68 -32.88
C ARG A 377 -18.68 16.18 -31.78
N ILE A 378 -18.15 16.64 -30.65
CA ILE A 378 -18.95 17.18 -29.54
C ILE A 378 -19.78 18.41 -29.92
N ARG A 379 -19.30 19.24 -30.85
CA ARG A 379 -20.08 20.35 -31.41
C ARG A 379 -21.30 19.83 -32.14
N ASP A 380 -21.11 18.85 -33.01
CA ASP A 380 -22.16 18.37 -33.89
C ASP A 380 -23.21 17.58 -33.07
N ILE A 381 -22.78 16.82 -32.06
CA ILE A 381 -23.62 16.24 -30.99
C ILE A 381 -24.44 17.32 -30.27
N ALA A 382 -23.80 18.39 -29.79
CA ALA A 382 -24.46 19.49 -29.08
C ALA A 382 -25.38 20.36 -29.95
N HIS A 383 -25.41 20.15 -31.28
CA HIS A 383 -26.32 20.86 -32.20
C HIS A 383 -27.51 20.01 -32.67
N ARG A 384 -27.57 18.72 -32.32
CA ARG A 384 -28.64 17.79 -32.69
C ARG A 384 -30.05 18.26 -32.29
N ASN A 385 -31.06 17.79 -33.02
CA ASN A 385 -32.47 18.14 -32.85
C ASN A 385 -33.31 17.01 -32.21
N ASP A 386 -32.74 15.80 -32.09
CA ASP A 386 -33.36 14.60 -31.54
C ASP A 386 -33.00 14.36 -30.05
N ILE A 387 -32.52 15.39 -29.36
CA ILE A 387 -32.23 15.37 -27.91
C ILE A 387 -32.98 16.51 -27.19
N PRO A 388 -33.37 16.32 -25.90
CA PRO A 388 -34.03 17.36 -25.11
C PRO A 388 -33.20 18.65 -25.01
N HIS A 389 -33.88 19.80 -24.94
CA HIS A 389 -33.21 21.10 -24.86
C HIS A 389 -32.28 21.22 -23.65
N ASP A 390 -32.73 20.72 -22.49
CA ASP A 390 -31.94 20.74 -21.25
C ASP A 390 -30.62 19.95 -21.42
N LEU A 391 -30.69 18.73 -21.94
CA LEU A 391 -29.50 17.90 -22.23
C LEU A 391 -28.58 18.59 -23.25
N LYS A 392 -29.14 19.26 -24.25
CA LYS A 392 -28.39 20.04 -25.24
C LYS A 392 -27.60 21.18 -24.59
N GLN A 393 -28.19 21.89 -23.63
CA GLN A 393 -27.47 22.91 -22.86
C GLN A 393 -26.43 22.28 -21.93
N GLU A 394 -26.75 21.17 -21.26
CA GLU A 394 -25.84 20.47 -20.35
C GLU A 394 -24.57 19.97 -21.08
N ILE A 395 -24.70 19.33 -22.25
CA ILE A 395 -23.56 18.93 -23.09
C ILE A 395 -22.75 20.17 -23.53
N LYS A 396 -23.44 21.24 -23.95
CA LYS A 396 -22.81 22.46 -24.45
C LYS A 396 -21.99 23.18 -23.38
N HIS A 397 -22.57 23.39 -22.20
CA HIS A 397 -21.99 24.19 -21.13
C HIS A 397 -21.10 23.39 -20.18
N THR A 398 -21.27 22.07 -20.08
CA THR A 398 -20.38 21.21 -19.26
C THR A 398 -19.16 20.71 -20.03
N ILE A 399 -19.31 20.35 -21.32
CA ILE A 399 -18.26 19.66 -22.09
C ILE A 399 -17.81 20.50 -23.31
N GLN A 400 -18.73 20.88 -24.21
CA GLN A 400 -18.36 21.46 -25.51
C GLN A 400 -17.65 22.82 -25.40
N ASN A 401 -18.08 23.69 -24.49
CA ASN A 401 -17.47 25.01 -24.30
C ASN A 401 -16.09 24.90 -23.66
N LYS A 402 -15.95 24.07 -22.62
CA LYS A 402 -14.68 23.82 -21.93
C LYS A 402 -13.62 23.32 -22.89
N LEU A 403 -13.87 22.21 -23.60
CA LEU A 403 -12.92 21.65 -24.56
C LEU A 403 -12.48 22.63 -25.67
N HIS A 404 -13.29 23.65 -26.00
CA HIS A 404 -12.96 24.68 -26.98
C HIS A 404 -12.29 25.95 -26.40
N ARG A 405 -12.11 26.03 -25.08
CA ARG A 405 -11.54 27.17 -24.34
C ARG A 405 -10.33 26.76 -23.50
N ASN A 406 -10.51 25.73 -22.68
CA ASN A 406 -9.55 25.09 -21.81
C ASN A 406 -10.02 23.63 -21.61
N ALA A 407 -9.38 22.68 -22.31
CA ALA A 407 -9.55 21.27 -22.00
C ALA A 407 -8.87 20.95 -20.66
N GLY A 408 -9.41 20.04 -19.86
CA GLY A 408 -8.77 19.53 -18.64
C GLY A 408 -9.20 18.09 -18.33
N PRO A 409 -8.48 17.36 -17.46
CA PRO A 409 -8.86 16.00 -17.04
C PRO A 409 -10.32 15.90 -16.55
N GLU A 410 -10.87 16.98 -15.97
CA GLU A 410 -12.27 17.13 -15.60
C GLU A 410 -13.24 16.83 -16.76
N ASP A 411 -12.87 17.13 -18.01
CA ASP A 411 -13.75 16.99 -19.17
C ASP A 411 -13.94 15.53 -19.57
N LEU A 412 -12.94 14.67 -19.32
CA LEU A 412 -13.09 13.23 -19.52
C LEU A 412 -14.07 12.64 -18.50
N ILE A 413 -13.89 13.00 -17.22
CA ILE A 413 -14.80 12.60 -16.12
C ILE A 413 -16.23 13.10 -16.38
N ALA A 414 -16.39 14.35 -16.82
CA ALA A 414 -17.70 14.90 -17.14
C ALA A 414 -18.36 14.24 -18.35
N THR A 415 -17.56 13.79 -19.32
CA THR A 415 -18.04 13.03 -20.49
C THR A 415 -18.41 11.60 -20.10
N GLU A 416 -17.64 10.94 -19.24
CA GLU A 416 -17.91 9.60 -18.71
C GLU A 416 -19.20 9.59 -17.88
N ALA A 417 -19.36 10.56 -16.97
CA ALA A 417 -20.59 10.75 -16.19
C ALA A 417 -21.82 11.07 -17.08
N MET A 418 -21.64 11.86 -18.14
CA MET A 418 -22.70 12.14 -19.12
C MET A 418 -23.08 10.88 -19.89
N LEU A 419 -22.10 10.09 -20.34
CA LEU A 419 -22.30 8.84 -21.05
C LEU A 419 -23.08 7.83 -20.19
N ALA A 420 -22.65 7.60 -18.95
CA ALA A 420 -23.33 6.75 -17.99
C ALA A 420 -24.78 7.20 -17.73
N ARG A 421 -25.05 8.50 -17.74
CA ARG A 421 -26.40 9.06 -17.60
C ARG A 421 -27.28 8.79 -18.83
N ILE A 422 -26.77 8.98 -20.06
CA ILE A 422 -27.57 8.77 -21.28
C ILE A 422 -27.75 7.29 -21.64
N THR A 423 -26.91 6.38 -21.12
CA THR A 423 -27.07 4.92 -21.29
C THR A 423 -27.87 4.25 -20.17
N LYS A 424 -28.12 4.95 -19.05
CA LYS A 424 -28.84 4.41 -17.86
C LYS A 424 -30.19 3.78 -18.18
N THR A 425 -30.94 4.35 -19.13
CA THR A 425 -32.24 3.84 -19.56
C THR A 425 -32.16 3.46 -21.04
N PRO A 426 -32.05 2.17 -21.40
CA PRO A 426 -32.03 1.75 -22.80
C PRO A 426 -33.26 2.23 -23.56
N GLY A 427 -33.05 2.94 -24.68
CA GLY A 427 -34.10 3.49 -25.53
C GLY A 427 -34.67 4.86 -25.12
N GLU A 428 -34.17 5.51 -24.06
CA GLU A 428 -34.57 6.89 -23.69
C GLU A 428 -34.10 7.94 -24.72
N TYR A 429 -32.94 7.70 -25.34
CA TYR A 429 -32.36 8.54 -26.39
C TYR A 429 -32.19 7.75 -27.69
N SER A 430 -32.03 8.47 -28.82
CA SER A 430 -31.82 7.80 -30.10
C SER A 430 -30.48 7.05 -30.11
N GLU A 431 -30.48 5.84 -30.65
CA GLU A 431 -29.27 5.02 -30.79
C GLU A 431 -28.17 5.77 -31.58
N ALA A 432 -28.57 6.48 -32.64
CA ALA A 432 -27.67 7.32 -33.43
C ALA A 432 -27.08 8.53 -32.67
N PHE A 433 -27.68 8.98 -31.56
CA PHE A 433 -27.06 9.96 -30.66
C PHE A 433 -26.10 9.26 -29.70
N VAL A 434 -26.53 8.18 -29.05
CA VAL A 434 -25.72 7.42 -28.09
C VAL A 434 -24.43 6.92 -28.74
N GLU A 435 -24.49 6.33 -29.94
CA GLU A 435 -23.31 5.85 -30.67
C GLU A 435 -22.35 6.99 -31.06
N GLN A 436 -22.85 8.17 -31.46
CA GLN A 436 -21.98 9.32 -31.68
C GLN A 436 -21.31 9.81 -30.39
N PHE A 437 -22.01 9.74 -29.25
CA PHE A 437 -21.46 10.09 -27.94
C PHE A 437 -20.42 9.08 -27.47
N LYS A 438 -20.64 7.77 -27.69
CA LYS A 438 -19.63 6.72 -27.44
C LYS A 438 -18.35 6.95 -28.24
N ILE A 439 -18.48 7.22 -29.54
CA ILE A 439 -17.31 7.52 -30.40
C ILE A 439 -16.58 8.76 -29.91
N PHE A 440 -17.30 9.83 -29.54
CA PHE A 440 -16.69 11.03 -28.97
C PHE A 440 -15.97 10.74 -27.64
N TYR A 441 -16.56 9.92 -26.76
CA TYR A 441 -15.92 9.51 -25.52
C TYR A 441 -14.63 8.70 -25.78
N SER A 442 -14.62 7.80 -26.77
CA SER A 442 -13.41 7.10 -27.19
C SER A 442 -12.33 8.04 -27.75
N GLU A 443 -12.70 9.02 -28.57
CA GLU A 443 -11.79 10.08 -29.06
C GLU A 443 -11.19 10.89 -27.90
N LEU A 444 -11.99 11.19 -26.86
CA LEU A 444 -11.54 11.94 -25.69
C LEU A 444 -10.67 11.09 -24.76
N LYS A 445 -11.04 9.83 -24.51
CA LYS A 445 -10.27 8.86 -23.73
C LYS A 445 -8.87 8.66 -24.32
N ASP A 446 -8.78 8.57 -25.65
CA ASP A 446 -7.52 8.49 -26.40
C ASP A 446 -6.73 9.81 -26.40
N PHE A 447 -7.38 10.97 -26.44
CA PHE A 447 -6.71 12.27 -26.24
C PHE A 447 -6.04 12.38 -24.86
N PHE A 448 -6.65 11.86 -23.79
CA PHE A 448 -6.06 11.81 -22.45
C PHE A 448 -5.16 10.58 -22.19
N ASN A 449 -4.91 9.74 -23.20
CA ASN A 449 -4.20 8.46 -23.07
C ASN A 449 -4.79 7.47 -22.04
N ALA A 450 -6.03 7.68 -21.61
CA ALA A 450 -6.70 7.01 -20.50
C ALA A 450 -7.41 5.69 -20.89
N GLY A 451 -7.04 5.12 -22.04
CA GLY A 451 -7.56 3.84 -22.54
C GLY A 451 -7.06 2.63 -21.73
N SER A 452 -7.79 1.52 -21.83
CA SER A 452 -7.42 0.27 -21.16
C SER A 452 -6.15 -0.33 -21.75
N LEU A 453 -5.54 -1.30 -21.06
CA LEU A 453 -4.31 -1.93 -21.54
C LEU A 453 -4.51 -2.57 -22.92
N LEU A 454 -5.68 -3.18 -23.18
CA LEU A 454 -5.96 -3.83 -24.46
C LEU A 454 -6.08 -2.81 -25.60
N GLU A 455 -6.74 -1.67 -25.35
CA GLU A 455 -6.83 -0.55 -26.30
C GLU A 455 -5.44 0.02 -26.61
N GLN A 456 -4.63 0.30 -25.58
CA GLN A 456 -3.27 0.83 -25.70
C GLN A 456 -2.41 -0.11 -26.55
N VAL A 457 -2.37 -1.40 -26.20
CA VAL A 457 -1.55 -2.43 -26.85
C VAL A 457 -2.02 -2.73 -28.28
N GLN A 458 -3.32 -2.70 -28.56
CA GLN A 458 -3.83 -2.78 -29.93
C GLN A 458 -3.44 -1.54 -30.77
N SER A 459 -3.36 -0.36 -30.15
CA SER A 459 -3.05 0.91 -30.84
C SER A 459 -1.62 1.01 -31.41
N ILE A 460 -0.71 0.13 -31.01
CA ILE A 460 0.67 0.05 -31.52
C ILE A 460 0.89 -1.06 -32.55
N LYS A 461 -0.10 -1.93 -32.79
CA LYS A 461 0.00 -3.16 -33.59
C LYS A 461 0.70 -2.95 -34.95
N GLU A 462 0.32 -1.92 -35.70
CA GLU A 462 0.87 -1.62 -37.03
C GLU A 462 2.36 -1.23 -37.05
N SER A 463 2.94 -0.89 -35.89
CA SER A 463 4.35 -0.50 -35.75
C SER A 463 5.27 -1.62 -35.25
N LEU A 464 4.72 -2.80 -34.93
CA LEU A 464 5.47 -3.92 -34.37
C LEU A 464 6.12 -4.78 -35.47
N SER A 465 7.27 -5.38 -35.16
CA SER A 465 7.87 -6.44 -35.98
C SER A 465 7.03 -7.73 -35.93
N GLU A 466 7.23 -8.64 -36.87
CA GLU A 466 6.54 -9.95 -36.90
C GLU A 466 6.69 -10.70 -35.56
N SER A 467 7.90 -10.74 -34.99
CA SER A 467 8.17 -11.33 -33.67
C SER A 467 7.44 -10.64 -32.51
N ALA A 468 7.27 -9.32 -32.56
CA ALA A 468 6.53 -8.58 -31.55
C ALA A 468 5.01 -8.70 -31.74
N LEU A 469 4.52 -8.89 -32.97
CA LEU A 469 3.14 -9.25 -33.29
C LEU A 469 2.77 -10.65 -32.78
N GLU A 470 3.69 -11.61 -32.86
CA GLU A 470 3.51 -12.95 -32.26
C GLU A 470 3.46 -12.88 -30.73
N ALA A 471 4.37 -12.13 -30.09
CA ALA A 471 4.35 -11.90 -28.65
C ALA A 471 3.06 -11.20 -28.20
N LEU A 472 2.60 -10.21 -28.95
CA LEU A 472 1.31 -9.54 -28.77
C LEU A 472 0.14 -10.53 -28.85
N ALA A 473 0.06 -11.33 -29.92
CA ALA A 473 -1.02 -12.31 -30.09
C ALA A 473 -1.02 -13.36 -28.97
N SER A 474 0.16 -13.77 -28.50
CA SER A 474 0.33 -14.66 -27.36
C SER A 474 -0.17 -14.03 -26.05
N PHE A 475 0.18 -12.77 -25.77
CA PHE A 475 -0.29 -12.02 -24.61
C PHE A 475 -1.82 -11.85 -24.61
N VAL A 476 -2.40 -11.36 -25.72
CA VAL A 476 -3.86 -11.17 -25.83
C VAL A 476 -4.61 -12.49 -25.65
N LYS A 477 -4.10 -13.59 -26.22
CA LYS A 477 -4.69 -14.93 -26.06
C LYS A 477 -4.61 -15.44 -24.63
N THR A 478 -3.48 -15.27 -23.96
CA THR A 478 -3.30 -15.74 -22.57
C THR A 478 -4.07 -14.89 -21.57
N LYS A 479 -4.10 -13.55 -21.75
CA LYS A 479 -4.99 -12.67 -20.98
C LYS A 479 -6.44 -13.10 -21.11
N LYS A 480 -6.97 -13.24 -22.33
CA LYS A 480 -8.37 -13.69 -22.55
C LYS A 480 -8.67 -15.07 -21.93
N ASN A 481 -7.69 -15.96 -21.89
CA ASN A 481 -7.84 -17.25 -21.21
C ASN A 481 -7.83 -17.12 -19.67
N LEU A 482 -7.10 -16.16 -19.11
CA LEU A 482 -7.06 -15.87 -17.67
C LEU A 482 -8.30 -15.08 -17.20
N ASP A 483 -8.85 -14.22 -18.05
CA ASP A 483 -10.07 -13.44 -17.79
C ASP A 483 -11.30 -14.35 -17.57
N GLN A 484 -11.24 -15.61 -18.02
CA GLN A 484 -12.26 -16.65 -17.75
C GLN A 484 -12.19 -17.25 -16.33
N TRP A 485 -11.22 -16.84 -15.52
CA TRP A 485 -11.01 -17.31 -14.15
C TRP A 485 -11.22 -16.12 -13.21
N GLU A 486 -12.50 -15.85 -12.92
CA GLU A 486 -12.96 -14.67 -12.18
C GLU A 486 -12.62 -14.77 -10.68
N ASP A 487 -12.85 -15.92 -10.06
CA ASP A 487 -12.69 -16.12 -8.63
C ASP A 487 -11.25 -16.48 -8.21
N ALA A 488 -10.75 -15.87 -7.13
CA ALA A 488 -9.49 -16.28 -6.50
C ALA A 488 -9.52 -17.73 -5.99
N LYS A 489 -10.73 -18.27 -5.76
CA LYS A 489 -11.00 -19.66 -5.34
C LYS A 489 -11.03 -20.67 -6.50
N ASP A 490 -10.90 -20.20 -7.74
CA ASP A 490 -10.74 -21.06 -8.92
C ASP A 490 -9.27 -21.18 -9.34
N LEU A 491 -8.41 -20.24 -8.90
CA LEU A 491 -6.96 -20.28 -9.13
C LEU A 491 -6.25 -21.40 -8.33
N ASP A 492 -6.80 -21.83 -7.20
CA ASP A 492 -6.25 -22.89 -6.34
C ASP A 492 -6.48 -24.33 -6.88
N LYS A 493 -7.30 -24.48 -7.93
CA LYS A 493 -7.70 -25.76 -8.53
C LYS A 493 -7.50 -25.73 -10.05
N ASN A 494 -7.44 -26.92 -10.66
CA ASN A 494 -7.50 -27.12 -12.12
C ASN A 494 -6.47 -26.36 -12.99
N GLY A 495 -5.33 -25.93 -12.43
CA GLY A 495 -4.21 -25.36 -13.19
C GLY A 495 -4.27 -23.84 -13.45
N GLY A 496 -5.10 -23.10 -12.71
CA GLY A 496 -5.21 -21.64 -12.84
C GLY A 496 -3.87 -20.91 -12.63
N ILE A 497 -3.04 -21.36 -11.68
CA ILE A 497 -1.69 -20.82 -11.45
C ILE A 497 -0.81 -20.89 -12.71
N GLN A 498 -0.86 -21.99 -13.46
CA GLN A 498 -0.07 -22.14 -14.68
C GLN A 498 -0.62 -21.30 -15.85
N VAL A 499 -1.93 -21.01 -15.89
CA VAL A 499 -2.51 -20.01 -16.81
C VAL A 499 -2.04 -18.60 -16.45
N LEU A 500 -1.99 -18.27 -15.16
CA LEU A 500 -1.49 -16.99 -14.65
C LEU A 500 0.01 -16.81 -14.98
N LEU A 501 0.86 -17.78 -14.64
CA LEU A 501 2.30 -17.76 -14.96
C LEU A 501 2.55 -17.61 -16.47
N LYS A 502 1.79 -18.33 -17.30
CA LYS A 502 1.88 -18.20 -18.76
C LYS A 502 1.46 -16.81 -19.27
N THR A 503 0.55 -16.15 -18.56
CA THR A 503 0.15 -14.76 -18.84
C THR A 503 1.26 -13.78 -18.41
N LEU A 504 1.90 -14.00 -17.25
CA LEU A 504 3.11 -13.26 -16.81
C LEU A 504 4.28 -13.42 -17.81
N GLN A 505 4.56 -14.64 -18.27
CA GLN A 505 5.61 -14.93 -19.26
C GLN A 505 5.38 -14.20 -20.59
N SER A 506 4.16 -14.27 -21.13
CA SER A 506 3.83 -13.65 -22.42
C SER A 506 3.80 -12.12 -22.34
N LEU A 507 3.30 -11.56 -21.24
CA LEU A 507 3.40 -10.14 -20.90
C LEU A 507 4.87 -9.71 -20.86
N SER A 508 5.70 -10.38 -20.07
CA SER A 508 7.12 -10.06 -19.91
C SER A 508 7.87 -10.14 -21.25
N SER A 509 7.50 -11.09 -22.11
CA SER A 509 8.03 -11.21 -23.47
C SER A 509 7.67 -10.00 -24.33
N LEU A 510 6.39 -9.59 -24.33
CA LEU A 510 5.92 -8.41 -25.05
C LEU A 510 6.61 -7.12 -24.54
N ARG A 511 6.70 -6.93 -23.22
CA ARG A 511 7.38 -5.76 -22.62
C ARG A 511 8.86 -5.71 -22.99
N SER A 512 9.54 -6.86 -23.04
CA SER A 512 10.94 -6.95 -23.51
C SER A 512 11.10 -6.49 -24.97
N PHE A 513 10.18 -6.85 -25.88
CA PHE A 513 10.22 -6.36 -27.26
C PHE A 513 10.02 -4.85 -27.35
N LEU A 514 9.10 -4.28 -26.56
CA LEU A 514 8.89 -2.82 -26.51
C LEU A 514 10.13 -2.10 -25.99
N MET A 515 10.74 -2.59 -24.90
CA MET A 515 11.96 -2.02 -24.35
C MET A 515 13.12 -2.03 -25.35
N LYS A 516 13.34 -3.13 -26.06
CA LYS A 516 14.36 -3.23 -27.12
C LYS A 516 14.15 -2.24 -28.28
N GLY A 517 12.91 -1.95 -28.65
CA GLY A 517 12.62 -0.89 -29.62
C GLY A 517 12.88 0.51 -29.06
N LEU A 518 12.60 0.72 -27.77
CA LEU A 518 12.82 1.98 -27.07
C LEU A 518 14.31 2.24 -26.78
N GLU A 519 15.17 1.24 -26.61
CA GLU A 519 16.64 1.37 -26.43
C GLU A 519 17.32 2.23 -27.51
N SER A 520 16.73 2.34 -28.71
CA SER A 520 17.19 3.22 -29.80
C SER A 520 17.22 4.72 -29.46
N GLY A 521 16.58 5.14 -28.36
CA GLY A 521 16.47 6.54 -27.94
C GLY A 521 15.66 7.42 -28.90
N LEU A 522 15.69 8.74 -28.70
CA LEU A 522 14.99 9.70 -29.54
C LEU A 522 15.94 10.46 -30.47
N ARG A 523 15.90 10.14 -31.77
CA ARG A 523 16.67 10.87 -32.79
C ARG A 523 16.23 12.34 -32.90
N ASN A 524 17.18 13.23 -33.20
CA ASN A 524 16.93 14.65 -33.38
C ASN A 524 16.10 15.00 -34.63
N ASP A 525 16.14 14.13 -35.65
CA ASP A 525 15.41 14.24 -36.91
C ASP A 525 14.12 13.38 -36.94
N ALA A 526 13.67 12.86 -35.80
CA ALA A 526 12.48 12.02 -35.72
C ALA A 526 11.21 12.80 -36.14
N PRO A 527 10.42 12.31 -37.12
CA PRO A 527 9.19 12.96 -37.53
C PRO A 527 8.12 12.86 -36.45
N ASP A 528 7.23 13.85 -36.37
CA ASP A 528 6.21 13.96 -35.31
C ASP A 528 5.36 12.68 -35.14
N ALA A 529 5.02 12.00 -36.23
CA ALA A 529 4.30 10.72 -36.19
C ALA A 529 5.08 9.58 -35.50
N ALA A 530 6.41 9.52 -35.68
CA ALA A 530 7.24 8.53 -34.99
C ALA A 530 7.37 8.85 -33.49
N ILE A 531 7.39 10.14 -33.12
CA ILE A 531 7.40 10.57 -31.71
C ILE A 531 6.07 10.23 -31.04
N ALA A 532 4.93 10.45 -31.73
CA ALA A 532 3.61 10.09 -31.23
C ALA A 532 3.46 8.56 -31.08
N MET A 533 4.00 7.78 -32.02
CA MET A 533 4.07 6.33 -31.87
C MET A 533 4.96 5.91 -30.69
N ARG A 534 6.08 6.61 -30.46
CA ARG A 534 6.96 6.35 -29.31
C ARG A 534 6.28 6.66 -27.97
N GLN A 535 5.44 7.70 -27.89
CA GLN A 535 4.59 7.96 -26.72
C GLN A 535 3.70 6.75 -26.42
N LYS A 536 3.02 6.20 -27.44
CA LYS A 536 2.21 4.97 -27.27
C LYS A 536 3.05 3.80 -26.78
N TRP A 537 4.22 3.55 -27.37
CA TRP A 537 5.10 2.45 -26.95
C TRP A 537 5.47 2.56 -25.46
N ARG A 538 5.83 3.76 -24.99
CA ARG A 538 6.10 4.02 -23.57
C ARG A 538 4.89 3.78 -22.68
N LEU A 539 3.70 4.23 -23.10
CA LEU A 539 2.46 4.04 -22.33
C LEU A 539 2.01 2.58 -22.29
N CYS A 540 2.17 1.82 -23.37
CA CYS A 540 1.98 0.37 -23.39
C CYS A 540 2.98 -0.34 -22.48
N GLU A 541 4.25 0.08 -22.50
CA GLU A 541 5.31 -0.49 -21.67
C GLU A 541 5.06 -0.28 -20.17
N ILE A 542 4.62 0.91 -19.76
CA ILE A 542 4.16 1.22 -18.39
C ILE A 542 2.88 0.43 -18.06
N GLY A 543 1.88 0.41 -18.94
CA GLY A 543 0.64 -0.34 -18.69
C GLY A 543 0.83 -1.86 -18.55
N LEU A 544 1.89 -2.41 -19.15
CA LEU A 544 2.31 -3.80 -18.95
C LEU A 544 2.97 -3.99 -17.57
N GLU A 545 3.73 -3.00 -17.06
CA GLU A 545 4.22 -2.99 -15.67
C GLU A 545 3.06 -3.00 -14.67
N ASP A 546 2.09 -2.11 -14.84
CA ASP A 546 0.89 -2.00 -13.99
C ASP A 546 0.11 -3.33 -13.96
N TYR A 547 -0.08 -3.97 -15.11
CA TYR A 547 -0.76 -5.27 -15.15
C TYR A 547 0.10 -6.43 -14.61
N SER A 548 1.43 -6.33 -14.69
CA SER A 548 2.32 -7.30 -14.02
C SER A 548 2.17 -7.25 -12.50
N PHE A 549 1.94 -6.07 -11.93
CA PHE A 549 1.67 -5.90 -10.50
C PHE A 549 0.40 -6.66 -10.10
N VAL A 550 -0.68 -6.50 -10.85
CA VAL A 550 -1.96 -7.21 -10.62
C VAL A 550 -1.75 -8.73 -10.72
N LEU A 551 -1.04 -9.20 -11.74
CA LEU A 551 -0.76 -10.63 -11.94
C LEU A 551 0.11 -11.22 -10.82
N LEU A 552 1.20 -10.55 -10.41
CA LEU A 552 2.01 -11.02 -9.28
C LEU A 552 1.22 -10.98 -7.96
N SER A 553 0.37 -9.98 -7.73
CA SER A 553 -0.51 -9.95 -6.55
C SER A 553 -1.47 -11.15 -6.54
N ARG A 554 -2.09 -11.48 -7.68
CA ARG A 554 -2.94 -12.69 -7.82
C ARG A 554 -2.14 -13.97 -7.57
N TYR A 555 -0.90 -14.04 -8.07
CA TYR A 555 -0.01 -15.19 -7.85
C TYR A 555 0.35 -15.38 -6.37
N ILE A 556 0.77 -14.31 -5.68
CA ILE A 556 1.16 -14.37 -4.28
C ILE A 556 -0.04 -14.75 -3.40
N ASN A 557 -1.22 -14.19 -3.65
CA ASN A 557 -2.43 -14.55 -2.90
C ASN A 557 -2.83 -16.02 -3.12
N ALA A 558 -2.63 -16.57 -4.34
CA ALA A 558 -2.84 -18.00 -4.61
C ALA A 558 -1.79 -18.89 -3.91
N LEU A 559 -0.52 -18.45 -3.87
CA LEU A 559 0.55 -19.13 -3.14
C LEU A 559 0.30 -19.13 -1.62
N GLU A 560 -0.16 -18.02 -1.06
CA GLU A 560 -0.60 -17.90 0.34
C GLU A 560 -1.77 -18.84 0.64
N ALA A 561 -2.78 -18.91 -0.25
CA ALA A 561 -3.91 -19.85 -0.11
C ALA A 561 -3.50 -21.32 -0.15
N LEU A 562 -2.40 -21.66 -0.85
CA LEU A 562 -1.79 -23.00 -0.84
C LEU A 562 -0.92 -23.29 0.40
N GLY A 563 -0.94 -22.42 1.41
CA GLY A 563 -0.16 -22.54 2.65
C GLY A 563 1.20 -21.83 2.64
N GLY A 564 1.45 -20.98 1.63
CA GLY A 564 2.56 -20.02 1.61
C GLY A 564 3.94 -20.63 1.88
N SER A 565 4.71 -19.97 2.76
CA SER A 565 6.07 -20.37 3.11
C SER A 565 6.15 -21.73 3.79
N ALA A 566 5.16 -22.12 4.60
CA ALA A 566 5.12 -23.42 5.27
C ALA A 566 4.92 -24.58 4.28
N SER A 567 4.04 -24.38 3.29
CA SER A 567 3.79 -25.35 2.20
C SER A 567 5.02 -25.51 1.29
N LEU A 568 5.66 -24.40 0.95
CA LEU A 568 6.95 -24.40 0.23
C LEU A 568 8.02 -25.16 1.00
N ALA A 569 8.18 -24.91 2.31
CA ALA A 569 9.22 -25.56 3.12
C ALA A 569 9.03 -27.08 3.23
N GLN A 570 7.79 -27.55 3.46
CA GLN A 570 7.43 -28.97 3.44
C GLN A 570 7.52 -29.60 2.04
N GLY A 571 7.50 -28.77 1.00
CA GLY A 571 7.45 -29.19 -0.40
C GLY A 571 8.75 -29.80 -0.95
N LEU A 572 9.91 -29.57 -0.33
CA LEU A 572 11.18 -30.17 -0.80
C LEU A 572 11.29 -31.67 -0.50
N ASP A 573 10.53 -32.19 0.46
CA ASP A 573 10.64 -33.59 0.90
C ASP A 573 9.77 -34.57 0.07
N ARG A 574 9.25 -34.12 -1.08
CA ARG A 574 8.38 -34.90 -1.96
C ARG A 574 8.71 -34.64 -3.43
N ASP A 575 9.13 -35.68 -4.15
CA ASP A 575 9.48 -35.65 -5.60
C ASP A 575 8.40 -35.06 -6.53
N ALA A 576 7.15 -34.95 -6.06
CA ALA A 576 6.04 -34.36 -6.82
C ALA A 576 5.94 -32.82 -6.70
N ASN A 577 6.56 -32.19 -5.70
CA ASN A 577 6.34 -30.78 -5.35
C ASN A 577 7.40 -29.81 -5.91
N THR A 578 8.39 -30.30 -6.66
CA THR A 578 9.41 -29.50 -7.37
C THR A 578 8.80 -28.43 -8.29
N SER A 579 7.56 -28.66 -8.75
CA SER A 579 6.77 -27.69 -9.51
C SER A 579 6.49 -26.40 -8.75
N ILE A 580 6.22 -26.43 -7.43
CA ILE A 580 5.78 -25.24 -6.68
C ILE A 580 6.96 -24.26 -6.50
N TRP A 581 8.15 -24.78 -6.16
CA TRP A 581 9.37 -23.97 -6.14
C TRP A 581 9.76 -23.51 -7.54
N GLY A 582 9.67 -24.37 -8.56
CA GLY A 582 9.92 -23.98 -9.94
C GLY A 582 9.02 -22.83 -10.42
N ASP A 583 7.74 -22.87 -10.05
CA ASP A 583 6.75 -21.84 -10.36
C ASP A 583 7.00 -20.54 -9.59
N ALA A 584 7.39 -20.61 -8.32
CA ALA A 584 7.65 -19.43 -7.48
C ALA A 584 8.98 -18.74 -7.81
N LEU A 585 10.04 -19.50 -8.11
CA LEU A 585 11.32 -18.96 -8.61
C LEU A 585 11.14 -18.32 -9.99
N GLU A 586 10.27 -18.86 -10.84
CA GLU A 586 9.92 -18.26 -12.13
C GLU A 586 9.10 -16.98 -11.97
N ALA A 587 8.09 -16.96 -11.09
CA ALA A 587 7.36 -15.74 -10.77
C ALA A 587 8.30 -14.63 -10.25
N LEU A 588 9.24 -14.96 -9.37
CA LEU A 588 10.23 -13.99 -8.87
C LEU A 588 11.18 -13.53 -9.98
N ALA A 589 11.71 -14.43 -10.81
CA ALA A 589 12.56 -14.07 -11.94
C ALA A 589 11.83 -13.17 -12.97
N ILE A 590 10.55 -13.42 -13.24
CA ILE A 590 9.73 -12.53 -14.09
C ILE A 590 9.55 -11.16 -13.43
N GLY A 591 9.29 -11.11 -12.11
CA GLY A 591 9.20 -9.87 -11.34
C GLY A 591 10.50 -9.05 -11.36
N ILE A 592 11.65 -9.69 -11.21
CA ILE A 592 12.98 -9.05 -11.31
C ILE A 592 13.24 -8.53 -12.72
N ASN A 593 12.81 -9.25 -13.76
CA ASN A 593 12.84 -8.74 -15.13
C ASN A 593 11.92 -7.52 -15.30
N GLN A 594 10.76 -7.45 -14.63
CA GLN A 594 9.93 -6.24 -14.66
C GLN A 594 10.62 -5.02 -14.04
N VAL A 595 11.35 -5.21 -12.94
CA VAL A 595 12.15 -4.15 -12.29
C VAL A 595 13.29 -3.69 -13.21
N SER A 596 13.96 -4.64 -13.89
CA SER A 596 15.00 -4.36 -14.90
C SER A 596 14.46 -3.52 -16.08
N PHE A 597 13.26 -3.86 -16.59
CA PHE A 597 12.60 -3.09 -17.66
C PHE A 597 12.19 -1.68 -17.22
N SER A 598 11.99 -1.44 -15.93
CA SER A 598 11.82 -0.11 -15.34
C SER A 598 13.15 0.64 -15.16
N CYS A 599 14.25 0.10 -15.72
CA CYS A 599 15.62 0.61 -15.71
C CYS A 599 16.26 0.76 -14.32
N TRP A 600 15.77 0.02 -13.32
CA TRP A 600 16.41 -0.04 -12.01
C TRP A 600 17.49 -1.12 -11.98
N LYS A 601 18.77 -0.71 -11.82
CA LYS A 601 19.96 -1.57 -11.74
C LYS A 601 19.91 -2.81 -12.67
N PRO A 602 19.78 -2.63 -13.99
CA PRO A 602 19.43 -3.71 -14.91
C PRO A 602 20.46 -4.85 -14.95
N GLU A 603 21.74 -4.57 -14.73
CA GLU A 603 22.81 -5.57 -14.60
C GLU A 603 22.61 -6.47 -13.37
N GLU A 604 22.25 -5.86 -12.23
CA GLU A 604 21.99 -6.56 -10.96
C GLU A 604 20.74 -7.44 -11.08
N CYS A 605 19.66 -6.91 -11.64
CA CYS A 605 18.46 -7.68 -11.96
C CYS A 605 18.76 -8.84 -12.92
N THR A 606 19.62 -8.64 -13.91
CA THR A 606 20.02 -9.70 -14.86
C THR A 606 20.81 -10.80 -14.16
N ALA A 607 21.73 -10.45 -13.24
CA ALA A 607 22.46 -11.43 -12.45
C ALA A 607 21.53 -12.27 -11.56
N ILE A 608 20.67 -11.61 -10.78
CA ILE A 608 19.68 -12.25 -9.91
C ILE A 608 18.72 -13.14 -10.72
N GLY A 609 18.20 -12.66 -11.86
CA GLY A 609 17.30 -13.41 -12.71
C GLY A 609 17.95 -14.68 -13.27
N ASN A 610 19.22 -14.61 -13.68
CA ASN A 610 19.97 -15.78 -14.13
C ASN A 610 20.27 -16.77 -12.99
N GLU A 611 20.60 -16.28 -11.79
CA GLU A 611 20.79 -17.11 -10.59
C GLU A 611 19.50 -17.87 -10.24
N LEU A 612 18.35 -17.19 -10.14
CA LEU A 612 17.04 -17.80 -9.86
C LEU A 612 16.66 -18.88 -10.90
N LEU A 613 16.88 -18.61 -12.19
CA LEU A 613 16.63 -19.59 -13.26
C LEU A 613 17.62 -20.77 -13.20
N SER A 614 18.86 -20.55 -12.76
CA SER A 614 19.84 -21.62 -12.53
C SER A 614 19.41 -22.51 -11.36
N TRP A 615 18.99 -21.93 -10.23
CA TRP A 615 18.48 -22.70 -9.08
C TRP A 615 17.21 -23.50 -9.40
N LYS A 616 16.35 -22.99 -10.30
CA LYS A 616 15.23 -23.73 -10.88
C LYS A 616 15.68 -24.91 -11.77
N GLN A 617 16.74 -24.75 -12.55
CA GLN A 617 17.22 -25.77 -13.51
C GLN A 617 18.06 -26.88 -12.87
N ILE A 618 18.93 -26.53 -11.91
CA ILE A 618 19.81 -27.50 -11.22
C ILE A 618 18.96 -28.50 -10.41
N GLY A 619 17.84 -28.06 -9.85
CA GLY A 619 16.99 -28.86 -8.99
C GLY A 619 17.67 -29.19 -7.66
N LEU A 620 17.21 -30.26 -7.01
CA LEU A 620 17.75 -30.75 -5.75
C LEU A 620 18.58 -32.02 -6.03
N SER A 621 19.85 -32.03 -5.63
CA SER A 621 20.65 -33.24 -5.57
C SER A 621 20.54 -33.87 -4.18
N GLU A 622 20.71 -35.20 -4.07
CA GLU A 622 20.76 -35.89 -2.78
C GLU A 622 21.97 -35.47 -1.94
N THR A 623 23.09 -35.13 -2.60
CA THR A 623 24.33 -34.66 -1.98
C THR A 623 25.02 -33.64 -2.87
N GLU A 624 25.81 -32.75 -2.27
CA GLU A 624 26.78 -31.95 -3.01
C GLU A 624 28.12 -31.93 -2.27
N GLY A 625 29.07 -32.76 -2.73
CA GLY A 625 30.31 -33.02 -2.02
C GLY A 625 30.07 -33.95 -0.82
N SER A 626 30.37 -33.48 0.39
CA SER A 626 30.11 -34.20 1.66
C SER A 626 28.82 -33.75 2.36
N GLU A 627 28.17 -32.70 1.86
CA GLU A 627 27.00 -32.08 2.50
C GLU A 627 25.70 -32.51 1.82
N ASP A 628 24.59 -32.35 2.54
CA ASP A 628 23.24 -32.51 1.99
C ASP A 628 23.01 -31.51 0.84
N GLY A 629 22.60 -32.02 -0.33
CA GLY A 629 22.39 -31.20 -1.51
C GLY A 629 21.21 -30.25 -1.36
N LYS A 630 20.19 -30.63 -0.58
CA LYS A 630 19.05 -29.74 -0.22
C LYS A 630 19.52 -28.56 0.62
N TYR A 631 20.33 -28.79 1.65
CA TYR A 631 20.94 -27.75 2.48
C TYR A 631 21.81 -26.78 1.65
N ILE A 632 22.71 -27.30 0.80
CA ILE A 632 23.59 -26.44 -0.04
C ILE A 632 22.78 -25.63 -1.07
N TRP A 633 21.77 -26.23 -1.71
CA TRP A 633 20.86 -25.52 -2.60
C TRP A 633 20.13 -24.38 -1.88
N ALA A 634 19.60 -24.66 -0.67
CA ALA A 634 18.88 -23.67 0.12
C ALA A 634 19.79 -22.51 0.60
N LEU A 635 21.05 -22.76 0.95
CA LEU A 635 22.02 -21.71 1.28
C LEU A 635 22.31 -20.79 0.07
N ARG A 636 22.49 -21.36 -1.12
CA ARG A 636 22.74 -20.58 -2.35
C ARG A 636 21.53 -19.77 -2.77
N LEU A 637 20.34 -20.36 -2.65
CA LEU A 637 19.10 -19.65 -2.91
C LEU A 637 18.89 -18.51 -1.89
N LYS A 638 19.13 -18.73 -0.60
CA LYS A 638 19.11 -17.68 0.44
C LYS A 638 19.95 -16.47 0.01
N ALA A 639 21.21 -16.68 -0.36
CA ALA A 639 22.10 -15.60 -0.79
C ALA A 639 21.56 -14.80 -2.01
N THR A 640 20.92 -15.47 -2.97
CA THR A 640 20.26 -14.82 -4.12
C THR A 640 19.02 -14.02 -3.69
N LEU A 641 18.27 -14.54 -2.72
CA LEU A 641 17.09 -13.87 -2.16
C LEU A 641 17.46 -12.67 -1.29
N ASP A 642 18.49 -12.73 -0.44
CA ASP A 642 18.93 -11.58 0.36
C ASP A 642 19.55 -10.46 -0.51
N ARG A 643 20.15 -10.83 -1.64
CA ARG A 643 20.53 -9.89 -2.71
C ARG A 643 19.30 -9.27 -3.38
N THR A 644 18.26 -10.06 -3.61
CA THR A 644 16.96 -9.59 -4.13
C THR A 644 16.28 -8.62 -3.18
N ARG A 645 16.27 -8.92 -1.86
CA ARG A 645 15.67 -8.06 -0.84
C ARG A 645 16.33 -6.68 -0.83
N ARG A 646 17.67 -6.63 -0.77
CA ARG A 646 18.46 -5.39 -0.84
C ARG A 646 18.14 -4.55 -2.09
N LEU A 647 18.05 -5.17 -3.26
CA LEU A 647 17.64 -4.48 -4.50
C LEU A 647 16.27 -3.78 -4.37
N THR A 648 15.31 -4.40 -3.66
CA THR A 648 13.96 -3.82 -3.41
C THR A 648 13.93 -2.77 -2.31
N GLU A 649 14.77 -2.91 -1.28
CA GLU A 649 14.97 -1.92 -0.22
C GLU A 649 15.57 -0.64 -0.80
N GLU A 650 16.66 -0.74 -1.58
CA GLU A 650 17.32 0.41 -2.23
C GLU A 650 16.39 1.20 -3.16
N TYR A 651 15.48 0.52 -3.88
CA TYR A 651 14.46 1.17 -4.72
C TYR A 651 13.50 2.01 -3.86
N SER A 652 13.05 1.42 -2.74
CA SER A 652 12.11 2.06 -1.82
C SER A 652 12.75 3.24 -1.10
N GLU A 653 14.01 3.09 -0.68
CA GLU A 653 14.83 4.18 -0.11
C GLU A 653 15.08 5.29 -1.12
N ALA A 654 15.32 4.97 -2.40
CA ALA A 654 15.43 5.98 -3.45
C ALA A 654 14.14 6.82 -3.57
N LEU A 655 12.96 6.20 -3.60
CA LEU A 655 11.69 6.93 -3.62
C LEU A 655 11.45 7.75 -2.34
N LEU A 656 11.82 7.23 -1.17
CA LEU A 656 11.75 7.93 0.11
C LEU A 656 12.75 9.09 0.22
N SER A 657 13.87 9.07 -0.52
CA SER A 657 14.80 10.20 -0.63
C SER A 657 14.31 11.29 -1.59
N ILE A 658 13.53 10.91 -2.60
CA ILE A 658 13.05 11.82 -3.66
C ILE A 658 11.78 12.56 -3.22
N PHE A 659 10.72 11.84 -2.85
CA PHE A 659 9.37 12.44 -2.83
C PHE A 659 8.97 13.17 -1.54
N PRO A 660 9.13 12.64 -0.31
CA PRO A 660 8.45 13.14 0.89
C PRO A 660 8.57 14.65 1.13
N GLU A 661 9.81 15.17 1.18
CA GLU A 661 10.09 16.60 1.39
C GLU A 661 9.46 17.48 0.28
N LYS A 662 9.61 17.09 -0.99
CA LYS A 662 9.15 17.87 -2.14
C LYS A 662 7.62 17.84 -2.24
N VAL A 663 6.99 16.74 -1.85
CA VAL A 663 5.53 16.60 -1.72
C VAL A 663 5.00 17.45 -0.56
N GLU A 664 5.68 17.49 0.59
CA GLU A 664 5.30 18.35 1.72
C GLU A 664 5.38 19.84 1.35
N VAL A 665 6.52 20.26 0.76
CA VAL A 665 6.75 21.64 0.30
C VAL A 665 5.69 22.07 -0.71
N LEU A 666 5.48 21.29 -1.78
CA LEU A 666 4.52 21.65 -2.84
C LEU A 666 3.06 21.52 -2.37
N GLY A 667 2.75 20.51 -1.57
CA GLY A 667 1.40 20.25 -1.07
C GLY A 667 0.91 21.35 -0.16
N LYS A 668 1.74 21.76 0.81
CA LYS A 668 1.48 22.92 1.67
C LYS A 668 1.33 24.21 0.85
N ALA A 669 2.19 24.41 -0.16
CA ALA A 669 2.19 25.61 -0.98
C ALA A 669 0.95 25.75 -1.86
N LEU A 670 0.41 24.65 -2.39
CA LEU A 670 -0.77 24.64 -3.27
C LEU A 670 -2.10 24.33 -2.57
N GLY A 671 -2.07 24.09 -1.24
CA GLY A 671 -3.27 23.80 -0.44
C GLY A 671 -3.82 22.38 -0.61
N ILE A 672 -2.97 21.41 -0.92
CA ILE A 672 -3.36 19.99 -1.05
C ILE A 672 -3.67 19.40 0.34
N PRO A 673 -4.71 18.56 0.49
CA PRO A 673 -5.05 17.89 1.74
C PRO A 673 -3.88 17.12 2.37
N GLU A 674 -3.69 17.29 3.69
CA GLU A 674 -2.56 16.74 4.46
C GLU A 674 -2.50 15.20 4.40
N ASN A 675 -3.65 14.52 4.31
CA ASN A 675 -3.71 13.08 4.11
C ASN A 675 -3.10 12.66 2.76
N SER A 676 -3.45 13.33 1.66
CA SER A 676 -2.90 13.08 0.32
C SER A 676 -1.40 13.39 0.23
N VAL A 677 -0.93 14.39 0.98
CA VAL A 677 0.50 14.72 1.11
C VAL A 677 1.25 13.61 1.85
N ARG A 678 0.76 13.21 3.04
CA ARG A 678 1.39 12.22 3.92
C ARG A 678 1.52 10.84 3.28
N THR A 679 0.50 10.38 2.54
CA THR A 679 0.49 9.02 1.97
C THR A 679 1.06 8.93 0.56
N TYR A 680 1.44 10.05 -0.07
CA TYR A 680 1.86 10.09 -1.48
C TYR A 680 2.96 9.07 -1.81
N THR A 681 4.10 9.15 -1.12
CA THR A 681 5.28 8.33 -1.42
C THR A 681 5.05 6.86 -1.10
N GLU A 682 4.31 6.59 -0.03
CA GLU A 682 3.90 5.24 0.35
C GLU A 682 2.98 4.61 -0.70
N ALA A 683 2.01 5.37 -1.22
CA ALA A 683 1.13 4.92 -2.30
C ALA A 683 1.91 4.64 -3.59
N GLU A 684 2.91 5.48 -3.94
CA GLU A 684 3.80 5.25 -5.08
C GLU A 684 4.63 3.96 -4.96
N ILE A 685 5.10 3.63 -3.75
CA ILE A 685 5.83 2.37 -3.48
C ILE A 685 4.87 1.18 -3.53
N ARG A 686 3.73 1.25 -2.82
CA ARG A 686 2.74 0.16 -2.73
C ARG A 686 2.07 -0.19 -4.06
N ALA A 687 1.94 0.78 -4.97
CA ALA A 687 1.42 0.54 -6.33
C ALA A 687 2.49 0.06 -7.33
N GLY A 688 3.77 0.09 -6.96
CA GLY A 688 4.88 -0.31 -7.83
C GLY A 688 5.11 -1.82 -7.86
N ILE A 689 5.57 -2.34 -9.00
CA ILE A 689 5.93 -3.76 -9.16
C ILE A 689 6.93 -4.26 -8.10
N ILE A 690 7.78 -3.36 -7.61
CA ILE A 690 8.77 -3.60 -6.56
C ILE A 690 8.15 -4.16 -5.26
N PHE A 691 6.93 -3.74 -4.92
CA PHE A 691 6.23 -4.17 -3.71
C PHE A 691 5.85 -5.66 -3.79
N GLN A 692 5.39 -6.12 -4.96
CA GLN A 692 5.05 -7.53 -5.19
C GLN A 692 6.31 -8.40 -5.26
N VAL A 693 7.40 -7.90 -5.86
CA VAL A 693 8.70 -8.57 -5.87
C VAL A 693 9.24 -8.73 -4.45
N SER A 694 9.17 -7.69 -3.62
CA SER A 694 9.54 -7.74 -2.20
C SER A 694 8.68 -8.75 -1.44
N LYS A 695 7.35 -8.68 -1.54
CA LYS A 695 6.42 -9.61 -0.87
C LYS A 695 6.72 -11.08 -1.24
N LEU A 696 6.91 -11.39 -2.53
CA LEU A 696 7.26 -12.75 -2.97
C LEU A 696 8.64 -13.19 -2.48
N CYS A 697 9.63 -12.28 -2.48
CA CYS A 697 10.95 -12.54 -1.93
C CYS A 697 10.88 -12.90 -0.43
N THR A 698 10.09 -12.17 0.37
CA THR A 698 9.87 -12.46 1.79
C THR A 698 9.22 -13.83 2.02
N VAL A 699 8.21 -14.21 1.22
CA VAL A 699 7.59 -15.56 1.31
C VAL A 699 8.63 -16.65 1.02
N LEU A 700 9.48 -16.46 0.01
CA LEU A 700 10.55 -17.39 -0.34
C LEU A 700 11.65 -17.44 0.72
N LEU A 701 12.07 -16.31 1.28
CA LEU A 701 13.04 -16.26 2.38
C LEU A 701 12.55 -17.00 3.63
N LYS A 702 11.29 -16.78 4.04
CA LYS A 702 10.68 -17.50 5.18
C LYS A 702 10.65 -19.02 4.90
N ALA A 703 10.35 -19.44 3.66
CA ALA A 703 10.40 -20.85 3.28
C ALA A 703 11.84 -21.41 3.31
N THR A 704 12.82 -20.73 2.70
CA THR A 704 14.22 -21.16 2.64
C THR A 704 14.85 -21.27 4.04
N ARG A 705 14.54 -20.35 4.96
CA ARG A 705 14.99 -20.44 6.37
C ARG A 705 14.45 -21.71 7.07
N ALA A 706 13.17 -22.02 6.89
CA ALA A 706 12.56 -23.23 7.45
C ALA A 706 13.16 -24.53 6.84
N VAL A 707 13.52 -24.51 5.55
CA VAL A 707 14.19 -25.61 4.85
C VAL A 707 15.60 -25.89 5.39
N LEU A 708 16.34 -24.84 5.74
CA LEU A 708 17.68 -24.95 6.33
C LEU A 708 17.65 -25.42 7.79
N GLY A 709 16.47 -25.41 8.45
CA GLY A 709 16.38 -25.53 9.90
C GLY A 709 17.06 -24.39 10.66
N SER A 710 17.41 -23.30 9.97
CA SER A 710 18.10 -22.15 10.56
C SER A 710 17.16 -21.42 11.50
N SER A 711 17.69 -20.98 12.64
CA SER A 711 17.01 -19.99 13.45
C SER A 711 16.90 -18.66 12.68
N VAL A 712 15.91 -17.83 12.99
CA VAL A 712 15.79 -16.45 12.46
C VAL A 712 16.93 -15.51 12.89
N TRP A 713 17.84 -16.02 13.73
CA TRP A 713 19.06 -15.38 14.18
C TRP A 713 20.30 -16.04 13.57
N ASP A 714 21.27 -15.22 13.19
CA ASP A 714 22.66 -15.64 12.98
C ASP A 714 23.53 -15.14 14.13
N VAL A 715 24.48 -15.96 14.61
CA VAL A 715 25.28 -15.69 15.80
C VAL A 715 26.74 -15.48 15.43
N LEU A 716 27.14 -14.21 15.35
CA LEU A 716 28.50 -13.76 15.05
C LEU A 716 29.45 -13.99 16.24
N VAL A 717 28.96 -13.70 17.44
CA VAL A 717 29.70 -13.84 18.71
C VAL A 717 28.75 -14.42 19.76
N PRO A 718 28.87 -15.71 20.12
CA PRO A 718 28.06 -16.32 21.17
C PRO A 718 28.43 -15.74 22.54
N GLY A 719 27.46 -15.68 23.44
CA GLY A 719 27.59 -15.10 24.78
C GLY A 719 26.24 -14.86 25.44
N VAL A 720 26.25 -14.46 26.72
CA VAL A 720 25.04 -14.06 27.44
C VAL A 720 25.21 -12.61 27.90
N ALA A 721 24.36 -11.73 27.39
CA ALA A 721 24.31 -10.32 27.75
C ALA A 721 23.03 -10.01 28.54
N HIS A 722 23.14 -9.09 29.49
CA HIS A 722 22.00 -8.59 30.27
C HIS A 722 22.06 -7.08 30.28
N GLY A 723 20.98 -6.38 29.93
CA GLY A 723 20.97 -4.93 29.86
C GLY A 723 19.65 -4.35 29.37
N ALA A 724 19.54 -3.03 29.41
CA ALA A 724 18.43 -2.32 28.77
C ALA A 724 18.52 -2.47 27.25
N LEU A 725 17.40 -2.82 26.60
CA LEU A 725 17.31 -2.89 25.13
C LEU A 725 17.10 -1.48 24.56
N ILE A 726 18.02 -0.99 23.75
CA ILE A 726 17.98 0.36 23.15
C ILE A 726 18.18 0.25 21.65
N GLN A 727 17.28 0.84 20.84
CA GLN A 727 17.42 0.85 19.38
C GLN A 727 18.17 2.11 18.91
N VAL A 728 19.09 1.93 17.96
CA VAL A 728 19.85 2.99 17.30
C VAL A 728 19.91 2.74 15.79
N GLU A 729 20.00 3.80 14.99
CA GLU A 729 20.12 3.66 13.54
C GLU A 729 21.46 2.99 13.14
N ARG A 730 22.57 3.50 13.71
CA ARG A 730 23.95 3.07 13.44
C ARG A 730 24.82 3.15 14.70
N ILE A 731 25.91 2.37 14.74
CA ILE A 731 26.90 2.41 15.82
C ILE A 731 27.89 3.55 15.56
N VAL A 732 27.60 4.75 16.05
CA VAL A 732 28.49 5.92 15.94
C VAL A 732 28.79 6.52 17.33
N PRO A 733 29.91 7.23 17.51
CA PRO A 733 30.20 7.94 18.75
C PRO A 733 29.05 8.90 19.10
N GLY A 734 28.54 8.80 20.33
CA GLY A 734 27.38 9.58 20.78
C GLY A 734 25.99 8.99 20.47
N SER A 735 25.88 7.79 19.86
CA SER A 735 24.59 7.11 19.67
C SER A 735 23.85 6.80 20.99
N LEU A 736 24.57 6.68 22.11
CA LEU A 736 23.98 6.54 23.45
C LEU A 736 24.15 7.84 24.25
N PRO A 737 23.11 8.30 24.98
CA PRO A 737 23.24 9.42 25.91
C PRO A 737 24.27 9.13 27.02
N PRO A 738 25.18 10.06 27.36
CA PRO A 738 26.22 9.86 28.38
C PRO A 738 25.69 9.69 29.82
N SER A 739 24.37 9.85 30.02
CA SER A 739 23.68 9.55 31.27
C SER A 739 23.47 8.04 31.50
N ILE A 740 23.48 7.21 30.46
CA ILE A 740 23.25 5.76 30.57
C ILE A 740 24.56 5.07 30.91
N LYS A 741 24.73 4.68 32.18
CA LYS A 741 25.90 3.93 32.68
C LYS A 741 25.62 2.44 32.91
N GLU A 742 24.35 2.06 32.85
CA GLU A 742 23.89 0.68 33.00
C GLU A 742 24.24 -0.16 31.76
N PRO A 743 24.38 -1.50 31.88
CA PRO A 743 24.61 -2.38 30.74
C PRO A 743 23.51 -2.25 29.67
N VAL A 744 23.90 -2.20 28.39
CA VAL A 744 22.98 -2.04 27.25
C VAL A 744 23.11 -3.20 26.27
N VAL A 745 21.97 -3.68 25.77
CA VAL A 745 21.88 -4.49 24.55
C VAL A 745 21.39 -3.56 23.44
N LEU A 746 22.23 -3.29 22.44
CA LEU A 746 21.88 -2.42 21.33
C LEU A 746 21.12 -3.20 20.24
N VAL A 747 19.99 -2.67 19.80
CA VAL A 747 19.40 -3.02 18.49
C VAL A 747 19.89 -2.00 17.48
N VAL A 748 20.48 -2.45 16.38
CA VAL A 748 21.13 -1.58 15.38
C VAL A 748 20.44 -1.80 14.04
N ASN A 749 19.95 -0.73 13.40
CA ASN A 749 19.25 -0.87 12.13
C ASN A 749 20.20 -1.20 10.97
N LYS A 750 21.34 -0.50 10.87
CA LYS A 750 22.30 -0.65 9.78
C LYS A 750 23.74 -0.63 10.27
N ALA A 751 24.61 -1.39 9.60
CA ALA A 751 26.05 -1.35 9.78
C ALA A 751 26.78 -1.45 8.43
N ASP A 752 27.79 -0.60 8.25
CA ASP A 752 28.72 -0.67 7.12
C ASP A 752 29.85 -1.70 7.38
N GLY A 753 29.98 -2.15 8.63
CA GLY A 753 30.92 -3.19 9.07
C GLY A 753 32.27 -2.66 9.53
N ASP A 754 32.47 -1.34 9.50
CA ASP A 754 33.72 -0.67 9.88
C ASP A 754 33.63 0.11 11.21
N GLU A 755 32.53 -0.04 11.94
CA GLU A 755 32.25 0.59 13.23
C GLU A 755 33.05 -0.01 14.38
N GLU A 756 33.15 0.73 15.49
CA GLU A 756 33.79 0.28 16.73
C GLU A 756 32.69 0.12 17.80
N VAL A 757 32.48 -1.11 18.29
CA VAL A 757 31.27 -1.44 19.09
C VAL A 757 31.18 -0.57 20.33
N LYS A 758 32.26 -0.47 21.11
CA LYS A 758 32.30 0.37 22.33
C LYS A 758 32.49 1.87 22.08
N ALA A 759 32.68 2.35 20.84
CA ALA A 759 32.76 3.79 20.57
C ALA A 759 31.41 4.49 20.78
N ALA A 760 30.29 3.77 20.64
CA ALA A 760 28.97 4.26 21.03
C ALA A 760 28.73 4.24 22.57
N GLY A 761 29.50 3.45 23.34
CA GLY A 761 29.43 3.38 24.80
C GLY A 761 30.15 2.16 25.40
N ASN A 762 30.96 2.37 26.44
CA ASN A 762 31.72 1.28 27.11
C ASN A 762 30.83 0.25 27.83
N ASN A 763 29.55 0.58 28.05
CA ASN A 763 28.52 -0.23 28.71
C ASN A 763 27.74 -1.15 27.75
N ILE A 764 28.07 -1.17 26.45
CA ILE A 764 27.47 -2.08 25.49
C ILE A 764 27.96 -3.51 25.76
N VAL A 765 27.04 -4.41 26.08
CA VAL A 765 27.31 -5.82 26.42
C VAL A 765 26.73 -6.80 25.40
N GLY A 766 25.75 -6.37 24.61
CA GLY A 766 25.21 -7.14 23.48
C GLY A 766 24.84 -6.25 22.30
N VAL A 767 24.85 -6.81 21.09
CA VAL A 767 24.39 -6.17 19.85
C VAL A 767 23.49 -7.13 19.09
N ILE A 768 22.37 -6.60 18.59
CA ILE A 768 21.44 -7.23 17.67
C ILE A 768 21.38 -6.34 16.43
N LEU A 769 22.00 -6.76 15.32
CA LEU A 769 21.96 -6.02 14.06
C LEU A 769 20.79 -6.51 13.19
N LEU A 770 20.00 -5.58 12.66
CA LEU A 770 18.81 -5.87 11.85
C LEU A 770 19.11 -6.14 10.37
N GLN A 771 20.35 -6.59 10.10
CA GLN A 771 20.95 -6.74 8.78
C GLN A 771 21.98 -7.88 8.85
N GLU A 772 22.04 -8.76 7.84
CA GLU A 772 23.07 -9.79 7.72
C GLU A 772 24.46 -9.15 7.59
N LEU A 773 25.42 -9.73 8.32
CA LEU A 773 26.79 -9.25 8.37
C LEU A 773 27.73 -10.47 8.33
N PRO A 774 28.76 -10.51 7.47
CA PRO A 774 29.67 -11.66 7.43
C PRO A 774 30.38 -11.91 8.78
N HIS A 775 30.52 -13.18 9.20
CA HIS A 775 31.24 -13.55 10.44
C HIS A 775 32.71 -13.05 10.51
N LEU A 776 33.32 -12.75 9.36
CA LEU A 776 34.68 -12.22 9.22
C LEU A 776 34.72 -10.70 8.93
N SER A 777 33.58 -10.01 9.01
CA SER A 777 33.50 -8.55 8.95
C SER A 777 34.38 -7.92 10.04
N HIS A 778 34.89 -6.71 9.79
CA HIS A 778 35.70 -6.01 10.78
C HIS A 778 34.92 -5.76 12.07
N LEU A 779 33.63 -5.41 11.98
CA LEU A 779 32.73 -5.26 13.14
C LEU A 779 32.52 -6.57 13.90
N GLY A 780 32.27 -7.69 13.22
CA GLY A 780 32.13 -9.01 13.86
C GLY A 780 33.40 -9.48 14.57
N VAL A 781 34.56 -9.23 13.97
CA VAL A 781 35.88 -9.50 14.59
C VAL A 781 36.12 -8.60 15.81
N ARG A 782 35.77 -7.30 15.74
CA ARG A 782 35.89 -6.36 16.87
C ARG A 782 34.98 -6.75 18.04
N ALA A 783 33.70 -7.05 17.78
CA ALA A 783 32.77 -7.54 18.80
C ALA A 783 33.32 -8.79 19.54
N ARG A 784 33.96 -9.71 18.80
CA ARG A 784 34.61 -10.90 19.38
C ARG A 784 35.81 -10.55 20.26
N GLN A 785 36.65 -9.59 19.84
CA GLN A 785 37.78 -9.09 20.63
C GLN A 785 37.32 -8.36 21.89
N GLU A 786 36.26 -7.56 21.78
CA GLU A 786 35.65 -6.77 22.86
C GLU A 786 34.75 -7.60 23.79
N LYS A 787 34.53 -8.88 23.46
CA LYS A 787 33.67 -9.86 24.15
C LYS A 787 32.20 -9.43 24.28
N VAL A 788 31.69 -8.76 23.26
CA VAL A 788 30.29 -8.35 23.15
C VAL A 788 29.50 -9.46 22.44
N ALA A 789 28.42 -9.95 23.06
CA ALA A 789 27.56 -10.93 22.40
C ALA A 789 26.90 -10.29 21.18
N PHE A 790 27.02 -10.90 20.00
CA PHE A 790 26.61 -10.27 18.75
C PHE A 790 25.85 -11.27 17.87
N VAL A 791 24.61 -10.89 17.56
CA VAL A 791 23.70 -11.63 16.69
C VAL A 791 23.17 -10.70 15.59
N THR A 792 22.75 -11.27 14.48
CA THR A 792 21.93 -10.59 13.48
C THR A 792 20.54 -11.22 13.42
N CYS A 793 19.53 -10.44 13.07
CA CYS A 793 18.17 -10.95 12.83
C CYS A 793 17.49 -10.09 11.76
N GLU A 794 17.00 -10.73 10.70
CA GLU A 794 16.39 -10.09 9.54
C GLU A 794 14.94 -10.58 9.30
N ASP A 795 14.27 -10.93 10.39
CA ASP A 795 12.90 -11.42 10.35
C ASP A 795 11.97 -10.34 10.90
N ASP A 796 11.18 -9.71 10.03
CA ASP A 796 10.33 -8.56 10.36
C ASP A 796 9.39 -8.82 11.55
N ASP A 797 8.88 -10.05 11.68
CA ASP A 797 7.98 -10.44 12.77
C ASP A 797 8.75 -10.48 14.09
N THR A 798 9.95 -11.07 14.09
CA THR A 798 10.87 -11.07 15.24
C THR A 798 11.34 -9.66 15.59
N ILE A 799 11.61 -8.81 14.59
CA ILE A 799 11.98 -7.39 14.76
C ILE A 799 10.82 -6.58 15.36
N ALA A 800 9.60 -6.78 14.89
CA ALA A 800 8.41 -6.15 15.44
C ALA A 800 8.21 -6.53 16.91
N ASN A 801 8.40 -7.81 17.25
CA ASN A 801 8.38 -8.29 18.62
C ASN A 801 9.51 -7.70 19.48
N MET A 802 10.73 -7.54 18.93
CA MET A 802 11.85 -6.87 19.61
C MET A 802 11.55 -5.40 19.91
N ARG A 803 10.89 -4.66 19.00
CA ARG A 803 10.50 -3.26 19.22
C ARG A 803 9.53 -3.11 20.41
N LEU A 804 8.70 -4.12 20.69
CA LEU A 804 7.86 -4.16 21.91
C LEU A 804 8.67 -4.32 23.21
N LEU A 805 9.96 -4.63 23.13
CA LEU A 805 10.88 -4.77 24.26
C LEU A 805 11.79 -3.54 24.46
N GLU A 806 11.69 -2.51 23.62
CA GLU A 806 12.51 -1.29 23.74
C GLU A 806 12.34 -0.63 25.12
N GLY A 807 13.47 -0.20 25.70
CA GLY A 807 13.54 0.40 27.03
C GLY A 807 13.40 -0.59 28.19
N LYS A 808 13.14 -1.89 27.94
CA LYS A 808 13.07 -2.92 29.00
C LYS A 808 14.44 -3.55 29.23
N TYR A 809 14.65 -4.05 30.44
CA TYR A 809 15.79 -4.92 30.74
C TYR A 809 15.56 -6.31 30.16
N VAL A 810 16.53 -6.80 29.39
CA VAL A 810 16.49 -8.09 28.71
C VAL A 810 17.75 -8.91 28.98
N ARG A 811 17.59 -10.22 28.86
CA ARG A 811 18.66 -11.20 28.73
C ARG A 811 18.71 -11.67 27.28
N LEU A 812 19.85 -11.46 26.63
CA LEU A 812 20.19 -11.99 25.31
C LEU A 812 21.16 -13.15 25.50
N GLY A 813 20.67 -14.39 25.40
CA GLY A 813 21.48 -15.61 25.42
C GLY A 813 21.70 -16.13 24.00
N ALA A 814 22.89 -15.89 23.43
CA ALA A 814 23.27 -16.35 22.11
C ALA A 814 24.20 -17.59 22.19
N SER A 815 23.71 -18.74 21.74
CA SER A 815 24.47 -19.99 21.59
C SER A 815 24.96 -20.14 20.15
N SER A 816 25.70 -21.21 19.84
CA SER A 816 26.13 -21.50 18.46
C SER A 816 24.99 -21.88 17.49
N THR A 817 23.77 -22.12 17.99
CA THR A 817 22.64 -22.59 17.17
C THR A 817 21.28 -22.00 17.55
N SER A 818 21.21 -21.17 18.59
CA SER A 818 19.95 -20.60 19.10
C SER A 818 20.19 -19.27 19.81
N VAL A 819 19.18 -18.40 19.77
CA VAL A 819 19.14 -17.16 20.55
C VAL A 819 17.86 -17.13 21.39
N ASP A 820 18.02 -16.81 22.67
CA ASP A 820 16.95 -16.59 23.63
C ASP A 820 16.99 -15.12 24.05
N LEU A 821 15.91 -14.40 23.77
CA LEU A 821 15.72 -13.01 24.17
C LEU A 821 14.51 -12.90 25.10
N SER A 822 14.77 -12.72 26.38
CA SER A 822 13.75 -12.73 27.44
C SER A 822 13.82 -11.47 28.31
N VAL A 823 12.67 -10.95 28.76
CA VAL A 823 12.60 -9.80 29.67
C VAL A 823 12.99 -10.25 31.08
N VAL A 824 13.85 -9.48 31.75
CA VAL A 824 14.26 -9.73 33.14
C VAL A 824 13.51 -8.77 34.06
N SER A 825 12.78 -9.32 35.03
CA SER A 825 12.15 -8.54 36.11
C SER A 825 13.18 -8.19 37.19
N ASN A 826 13.21 -6.93 37.61
CA ASN A 826 14.19 -6.36 38.56
C ASN A 826 14.12 -6.86 40.02
N GLU A 827 13.50 -8.02 40.31
CA GLU A 827 13.31 -8.49 41.70
C GLU A 827 14.39 -9.48 42.20
N ASP A 828 15.10 -10.20 41.33
CA ASP A 828 16.13 -11.18 41.76
C ASP A 828 17.53 -10.56 41.95
N GLY A 829 17.58 -9.54 42.80
CA GLY A 829 18.80 -8.87 43.24
C GLY A 829 19.67 -9.65 44.25
N SER A 830 19.57 -10.99 44.35
CA SER A 830 20.54 -11.82 45.08
C SER A 830 20.35 -13.35 44.91
N ALA A 831 21.03 -13.98 43.95
CA ALA A 831 21.22 -15.44 43.96
C ALA A 831 22.54 -15.88 43.30
N ALA A 832 23.54 -16.16 44.14
CA ALA A 832 24.69 -17.04 43.93
C ALA A 832 25.39 -17.05 42.55
N ILE A 833 26.51 -16.33 42.47
CA ILE A 833 27.66 -16.78 41.68
C ILE A 833 28.06 -18.18 42.17
N SER A 834 28.07 -19.18 41.30
CA SER A 834 28.80 -20.42 41.54
C SER A 834 29.71 -20.70 40.34
N SER A 835 30.99 -20.98 40.63
CA SER A 835 32.05 -21.14 39.64
C SER A 835 32.69 -22.52 39.75
N ASP A 836 32.62 -23.27 38.63
CA ASP A 836 33.62 -24.24 38.17
C ASP A 836 33.88 -25.54 38.97
N PRO A 837 34.60 -26.56 38.43
CA PRO A 837 35.32 -26.61 37.12
C PRO A 837 35.12 -27.88 36.25
N SER A 838 35.55 -27.81 34.97
CA SER A 838 36.33 -28.92 34.35
C SER A 838 37.24 -28.50 33.18
N SER A 839 38.53 -28.31 33.52
CA SER A 839 39.76 -28.60 32.74
C SER A 839 39.76 -28.59 31.20
N GLY A 840 40.54 -27.66 30.62
CA GLY A 840 41.07 -27.74 29.25
C GLY A 840 42.09 -26.63 28.98
N GLY A 841 43.29 -26.73 29.56
CA GLY A 841 44.19 -25.58 29.71
C GLY A 841 45.02 -25.21 28.47
N ASN A 842 45.57 -24.00 28.49
CA ASN A 842 46.86 -23.73 27.87
C ASN A 842 47.65 -22.67 28.64
N LEU A 843 48.98 -22.82 28.65
CA LEU A 843 49.93 -22.03 29.43
C LEU A 843 50.39 -20.76 28.67
N PHE A 844 51.10 -19.89 29.38
CA PHE A 844 51.80 -18.65 28.93
C PHE A 844 51.05 -17.30 29.00
N ALA A 845 51.01 -16.73 30.22
CA ALA A 845 51.44 -15.35 30.46
C ALA A 845 51.86 -15.21 31.94
N ARG A 846 52.85 -14.36 32.23
CA ARG A 846 53.53 -14.26 33.54
C ARG A 846 53.50 -12.80 34.04
N GLU A 847 52.82 -12.57 35.15
CA GLU A 847 53.24 -11.75 36.33
C GLU A 847 54.30 -10.64 36.08
N LEU A 848 54.09 -9.33 36.33
CA LEU A 848 53.79 -8.56 37.58
C LEU A 848 53.78 -7.02 37.22
N PRO A 849 53.66 -6.04 38.15
CA PRO A 849 52.64 -5.80 39.20
C PRO A 849 52.07 -4.34 39.16
N GLU A 850 51.29 -3.99 40.18
CA GLU A 850 50.59 -2.70 40.44
C GLU A 850 51.51 -1.48 40.65
N GLU A 851 50.98 -0.24 40.54
CA GLU A 851 50.97 0.73 41.66
C GLU A 851 50.14 2.03 41.45
N PHE A 852 49.58 2.54 42.56
CA PHE A 852 49.01 3.87 42.88
C PHE A 852 47.73 4.45 42.21
N SER A 853 46.64 4.41 43.00
CA SER A 853 45.47 5.31 42.97
C SER A 853 45.73 6.61 43.78
N PRO A 854 44.92 7.67 43.61
CA PRO A 854 43.89 8.04 44.61
C PRO A 854 42.55 8.50 43.94
N SER A 855 41.32 8.27 44.42
CA SER A 855 40.65 8.52 45.73
C SER A 855 40.55 10.01 46.12
N LEU A 856 39.43 10.61 46.52
CA LEU A 856 38.03 10.15 46.70
C LEU A 856 37.06 11.37 46.80
N ALA A 857 35.76 11.14 46.56
CA ALA A 857 34.59 11.81 47.18
C ALA A 857 34.29 13.32 46.96
N THR A 858 33.05 13.60 46.52
CA THR A 858 31.99 14.01 47.46
C THR A 858 30.58 13.84 46.88
N ASP A 859 29.66 13.32 47.70
CA ASP A 859 28.26 13.12 47.33
C ASP A 859 27.47 14.44 47.19
N LYS A 860 26.44 14.43 46.34
CA LYS A 860 25.12 14.98 46.71
C LYS A 860 23.97 14.51 45.82
N SER A 861 23.05 13.78 46.45
CA SER A 861 21.59 13.73 46.24
C SER A 861 21.02 13.79 44.81
N LEU A 862 20.47 12.65 44.42
CA LEU A 862 19.43 12.50 43.39
C LEU A 862 18.25 13.46 43.61
N ASP A 863 17.65 13.91 42.50
CA ASP A 863 16.19 14.11 42.43
C ASP A 863 15.67 13.48 41.14
N VAL A 864 14.46 12.91 41.18
CA VAL A 864 13.97 11.95 40.17
C VAL A 864 12.97 12.61 39.24
N SER A 865 13.24 12.58 37.93
CA SER A 865 12.22 12.88 36.91
C SER A 865 12.24 11.86 35.77
N MET A 866 11.09 11.21 35.57
CA MET A 866 10.79 10.18 34.56
C MET A 866 11.36 10.48 33.16
N PRO A 867 11.98 9.50 32.46
CA PRO A 867 12.37 9.66 31.07
C PRO A 867 11.13 9.64 30.16
N LYS A 868 11.05 10.62 29.25
CA LYS A 868 10.11 10.60 28.13
C LYS A 868 10.72 9.77 26.98
N SER A 869 9.86 9.19 26.14
CA SER A 869 10.30 8.61 24.87
C SER A 869 10.95 9.69 23.98
N TYR A 870 12.09 9.38 23.38
CA TYR A 870 12.87 10.29 22.53
C TYR A 870 12.99 9.77 21.09
N THR A 871 11.87 9.71 20.37
CA THR A 871 11.88 9.64 18.91
C THR A 871 11.98 11.04 18.31
N SER A 872 13.19 11.61 18.36
CA SER A 872 13.52 12.85 17.65
C SER A 872 14.75 12.61 16.78
N GLY A 873 14.55 12.58 15.47
CA GLY A 873 15.61 12.54 14.48
C GLY A 873 16.38 13.87 14.46
N VAL A 874 17.27 14.07 15.45
CA VAL A 874 18.27 15.12 15.38
C VAL A 874 19.44 14.54 14.60
N ASN A 875 19.61 15.02 13.37
CA ASN A 875 20.79 14.76 12.56
C ASN A 875 21.98 15.52 13.20
N VAL A 876 22.59 14.93 14.23
CA VAL A 876 23.76 15.50 14.91
C VAL A 876 24.94 15.41 13.96
N MET A 877 25.13 16.45 13.15
CA MET A 877 26.45 16.75 12.60
C MET A 877 27.41 16.93 13.76
N SER A 878 28.16 15.87 14.08
CA SER A 878 29.34 15.99 14.92
C SER A 878 30.25 17.03 14.28
N GLY A 879 30.57 18.09 15.04
CA GLY A 879 31.42 19.16 14.55
C GLY A 879 32.80 18.62 14.16
N VAL A 880 33.47 19.30 13.22
CA VAL A 880 34.86 18.96 12.89
C VAL A 880 35.74 19.26 14.10
N LEU A 881 36.07 18.21 14.86
CA LEU A 881 36.98 18.25 15.99
C LEU A 881 38.43 18.33 15.50
N GLU A 882 39.29 19.05 16.23
CA GLU A 882 40.73 18.90 16.00
C GLU A 882 41.19 17.49 16.38
N LEU A 883 42.17 16.96 15.66
CA LEU A 883 42.67 15.60 15.90
C LEU A 883 43.26 15.43 17.32
N SER A 884 43.75 16.51 17.93
CA SER A 884 44.19 16.60 19.33
C SER A 884 43.07 16.42 20.35
N GLU A 885 41.82 16.70 19.97
CA GLU A 885 40.62 16.61 20.81
C GLU A 885 39.85 15.29 20.59
N ALA A 886 40.29 14.46 19.63
CA ALA A 886 39.69 13.17 19.34
C ALA A 886 39.85 12.21 20.53
N SER A 887 38.73 11.83 21.15
CA SER A 887 38.63 10.74 22.11
C SER A 887 37.95 9.51 21.48
N ILE A 888 38.00 8.36 22.17
CA ILE A 888 37.27 7.16 21.74
C ILE A 888 35.77 7.47 21.64
N GLU A 889 35.26 8.20 22.62
CA GLU A 889 33.85 8.56 22.81
C GLU A 889 33.35 9.66 21.86
N SER A 890 34.25 10.46 21.27
CA SER A 890 33.92 11.51 20.30
C SER A 890 34.20 11.14 18.84
N SER A 891 35.13 10.21 18.60
CA SER A 891 35.73 10.05 17.26
C SER A 891 36.25 8.63 16.96
N GLY A 892 36.12 7.69 17.90
CA GLY A 892 36.64 6.33 17.78
C GLY A 892 38.12 6.19 18.14
N ALA A 893 38.52 4.99 18.56
CA ALA A 893 39.85 4.63 19.02
C ALA A 893 40.94 4.84 17.96
N LYS A 894 40.66 4.60 16.67
CA LYS A 894 41.60 4.94 15.59
C LYS A 894 41.91 6.45 15.55
N ALA A 895 40.89 7.31 15.69
CA ALA A 895 41.11 8.76 15.67
C ALA A 895 41.81 9.24 16.96
N ALA A 896 41.41 8.71 18.12
CA ALA A 896 42.05 9.01 19.40
C ALA A 896 43.53 8.57 19.47
N ALA A 897 43.85 7.41 18.89
CA ALA A 897 45.24 6.96 18.74
C ALA A 897 46.02 7.89 17.80
N CYS A 898 45.44 8.31 16.67
CA CYS A 898 46.05 9.31 15.78
C CYS A 898 46.23 10.68 16.46
N GLY A 899 45.29 11.12 17.30
CA GLY A 899 45.43 12.31 18.16
C GLY A 899 46.58 12.20 19.14
N THR A 900 46.63 11.09 19.89
CA THR A 900 47.71 10.78 20.82
C THR A 900 49.07 10.72 20.12
N LEU A 901 49.15 10.08 18.95
CA LEU A 901 50.36 10.04 18.12
C LEU A 901 50.75 11.40 17.55
N SER A 902 49.77 12.25 17.18
CA SER A 902 50.01 13.62 16.73
C SER A 902 50.60 14.48 17.85
N VAL A 903 50.03 14.39 19.06
CA VAL A 903 50.56 15.06 20.27
C VAL A 903 51.95 14.55 20.64
N LEU A 904 52.17 13.23 20.62
CA LEU A 904 53.50 12.66 20.88
C LEU A 904 54.53 13.06 19.80
N ALA A 905 54.11 13.17 18.53
CA ALA A 905 54.96 13.63 17.44
C ALA A 905 55.27 15.14 17.50
N SER A 906 54.36 15.97 18.00
CA SER A 906 54.61 17.40 18.20
C SER A 906 55.53 17.68 19.40
N VAL A 907 55.48 16.84 20.43
CA VAL A 907 56.39 16.89 21.59
C VAL A 907 57.77 16.27 21.26
N SER A 908 57.81 15.25 20.40
CA SER A 908 59.05 14.63 19.93
C SER A 908 59.72 15.49 18.86
N ASN A 909 60.63 16.36 19.28
CA ASN A 909 61.32 17.36 18.44
C ASN A 909 62.36 16.76 17.44
N LYS A 910 62.08 15.59 16.86
CA LYS A 910 62.85 14.88 15.82
C LYS A 910 61.98 14.70 14.58
N GLY A 911 62.09 15.65 13.64
CA GLY A 911 61.21 15.76 12.49
C GLY A 911 61.31 14.66 11.42
N THR A 912 60.44 14.80 10.42
CA THR A 912 60.40 14.11 9.11
C THR A 912 60.03 12.63 9.02
N TYR A 913 60.28 11.75 10.01
CA TYR A 913 59.94 10.32 9.85
C TYR A 913 58.52 9.92 10.31
N CYS A 914 57.96 10.50 11.38
CA CYS A 914 56.62 10.12 11.86
C CYS A 914 55.47 10.59 10.95
N TRP A 915 55.63 11.71 10.24
CA TRP A 915 54.58 12.25 9.36
C TRP A 915 54.22 11.33 8.19
N GLY A 916 55.18 10.55 7.68
CA GLY A 916 54.93 9.59 6.59
C GLY A 916 53.94 8.49 6.97
N MET A 917 54.07 7.92 8.18
CA MET A 917 53.15 6.88 8.65
C MET A 917 51.74 7.42 8.92
N ILE A 918 51.62 8.63 9.48
CA ILE A 918 50.33 9.27 9.73
C ILE A 918 49.60 9.55 8.40
N HIS A 919 50.31 10.09 7.41
CA HIS A 919 49.74 10.35 6.08
C HIS A 919 49.29 9.07 5.37
N GLN A 920 50.00 7.96 5.56
CA GLN A 920 49.66 6.66 4.97
C GLN A 920 48.44 6.00 5.65
N CYS A 921 48.20 6.26 6.94
CA CYS A 921 46.93 5.92 7.60
C CYS A 921 45.76 6.82 7.17
N MET A 922 46.00 8.10 6.91
CA MET A 922 44.95 9.03 6.46
C MET A 922 44.52 8.80 5.00
N SER A 923 45.45 8.42 4.10
CA SER A 923 45.11 8.12 2.71
C SER A 923 44.20 6.89 2.53
N ASN A 924 44.18 5.95 3.48
CA ASN A 924 43.25 4.81 3.49
C ASN A 924 41.83 5.14 4.02
N ARG A 925 41.45 6.42 4.12
CA ARG A 925 40.07 6.88 4.40
C ARG A 925 39.37 7.56 3.22
N TYR A 926 40.03 7.67 2.07
CA TYR A 926 39.50 8.31 0.86
C TYR A 926 39.68 7.44 -0.41
N LEU A 927 39.57 6.12 -0.23
CA LEU A 927 39.48 5.11 -1.29
C LEU A 927 38.42 4.07 -0.88
#